data_AF-A0A2B4S7W4-F1
#
_entry.id   AF-A0A2B4S7W4-F1
#
_cell.length_a   1.000
_cell.length_b   1.000
_cell.length_c   1.000
_cell.angle_alpha   90.00
_cell.angle_beta   90.00
_cell.angle_gamma   90.00
#
_symmetry.space_group_name_H-M   'P 1'
#
loop_
_entity.id
_entity.type
_entity.pdbx_description
1 polymer ?
#
loop_
_entity_poly.entity_id
_entity_poly.type
_entity_poly.pdbx_seq_one_letter_code
_entity_poly.pdbx_strand_id
1 'polypeptide(L)'
;MPTPTKISSRNPVCRLCGDSRESRHMLRIFSKAGSSKDLCAKVHKTCGITIFEDDTRSKIACRSCVTFVNKMEQFIQRAQSMDNMSSDQSSEYAVKRCVQLSPSSLQPSKRVSKNLPCESSCVTSADELSKRITPKKSAKQLSFSTPQVATVLTPISSGDSFKITSIDQAKRTTSIFAKQPSFSTPQDASVIATSTGHDCAATSVDQSSRLTTPRSEGQPFFLTRQSVLRPKSIGDNDCTSLEAQSLLTERQQKMILQAVSNRDATVLTAILKDYCPSVVDELKKTSSEELKTSCAKLCKRSQGSVLYGNEFESMNSFDFNKIWVELKTNHPYLVEIMNAVSGKEKSVSDTKRELQVKYSFLYSILMNERWHELNLVKRVNTVLINEGGCTKKLQERLNKLGVCLSSGRRDTLLKLLGGHFSDKVVQQVKRGSVFRGTGDNWDLKILKGHMRKEIQNEDLHLFASNLIENRINFNHLPNDNPKGNIKDFPRYNFSLNVPEWKRYAECATIIFGRIVLEFFPKFKFLKSVIPDHIPHEYSQQMSQKSTIVSLPIINANEAKYDDCVHILRTYEKWIAEIYVQAGLLDELPHTDNPLIPDGPAASGQTNAHQPDTHDDAMREMKITFAGDQLTRVRFAGAKDLLSGSHTAADRFEHCSPFKPVMWHTKASLLQYSYSFLHKAESVNQVGTLKYFREKYNRRNATPSKVLDSYEGSEELFLSVGKAYIITAALNFFGMSDLEDTPSAHKFPENIAHKSSENKKKYFDDAFGKFTDKFLLQKVDVNDCDDEDDYIRNYALCCIFLATLVMQMKDTAGEGDGNRNLINQKLLLSVFKSMGAYSKYAIEMFVSIAQIECLLTPRLSEQFKWGFFVNWRGGAGKNIEDDLAQEISNRCSKHIVQRQGPNKSLNSISKVCKATTGIHQIVEQFDSSVGIHKTSVQHTMCNSLNDEKEMVNDLLHLNPFNHVPGRSHDSFPDIKRSPLRYLNIVDYHQWLAKHMGELST
;
A
#
# COMPACT_ATOMS: atom_id res chain seq x y z
N MET A 1 -19.32 -58.39 74.14
CA MET A 1 -20.44 -57.44 73.99
C MET A 1 -19.92 -56.14 73.37
N PRO A 2 -20.78 -55.32 72.72
CA PRO A 2 -20.38 -54.09 72.03
C PRO A 2 -20.50 -52.81 72.90
N THR A 3 -20.20 -51.66 72.28
CA THR A 3 -20.44 -50.26 72.73
C THR A 3 -19.33 -49.63 73.64
N PRO A 4 -19.24 -48.28 73.77
CA PRO A 4 -18.59 -47.45 72.73
C PRO A 4 -17.75 -46.25 73.24
N THR A 5 -16.82 -45.71 72.43
CA THR A 5 -16.52 -44.25 72.51
C THR A 5 -15.89 -43.62 71.25
N LYS A 6 -16.55 -42.52 70.80
CA LYS A 6 -16.05 -41.24 70.26
C LYS A 6 -15.09 -41.18 69.04
N ILE A 7 -15.39 -40.17 68.21
CA ILE A 7 -14.74 -39.82 66.94
C ILE A 7 -13.62 -38.79 67.16
N SER A 8 -12.52 -38.92 66.43
CA SER A 8 -11.64 -37.80 66.05
C SER A 8 -11.01 -38.11 64.68
N SER A 9 -10.96 -37.15 63.76
CA SER A 9 -10.41 -37.44 62.42
C SER A 9 -9.89 -36.23 61.63
N ARG A 10 -8.72 -36.45 61.02
CA ARG A 10 -8.21 -35.89 59.74
C ARG A 10 -7.68 -34.44 59.73
N ASN A 11 -6.56 -34.29 59.02
CA ASN A 11 -5.96 -33.01 58.63
C ASN A 11 -6.99 -32.11 57.92
N PRO A 12 -6.94 -30.78 58.12
CA PRO A 12 -7.89 -29.87 57.52
C PRO A 12 -7.67 -29.79 56.00
N VAL A 13 -8.75 -29.97 55.26
CA VAL A 13 -8.79 -30.06 53.79
C VAL A 13 -9.33 -28.75 53.22
N CYS A 14 -8.95 -28.36 52.00
CA CYS A 14 -9.49 -27.17 51.35
C CYS A 14 -11.03 -27.25 51.22
N ARG A 15 -11.75 -26.29 51.84
CA ARG A 15 -13.22 -26.22 51.89
C ARG A 15 -13.90 -26.08 50.52
N LEU A 16 -13.14 -25.68 49.49
CA LEU A 16 -13.65 -25.37 48.15
C LEU A 16 -13.37 -26.45 47.10
N CYS A 17 -12.31 -27.27 47.25
CA CYS A 17 -12.01 -28.35 46.31
C CYS A 17 -11.99 -29.76 46.92
N GLY A 18 -11.95 -29.93 48.24
CA GLY A 18 -11.94 -31.27 48.87
C GLY A 18 -10.63 -32.08 48.69
N ASP A 19 -9.72 -31.66 47.82
CA ASP A 19 -8.50 -32.42 47.50
C ASP A 19 -7.24 -31.96 48.25
N SER A 20 -7.03 -30.65 48.36
CA SER A 20 -5.76 -30.10 48.87
C SER A 20 -5.66 -30.25 50.39
N ARG A 21 -4.54 -30.83 50.86
CA ARG A 21 -4.24 -31.14 52.28
C ARG A 21 -2.98 -30.46 52.84
N GLU A 22 -2.29 -29.65 52.03
CA GLU A 22 -1.03 -29.01 52.43
C GLU A 22 -1.26 -27.71 53.21
N SER A 23 -1.12 -27.78 54.54
CA SER A 23 -1.32 -26.64 55.45
C SER A 23 -0.52 -25.39 55.08
N ARG A 24 0.73 -25.54 54.60
CA ARG A 24 1.63 -24.43 54.21
C ARG A 24 1.11 -23.56 53.06
N HIS A 25 0.11 -24.02 52.31
CA HIS A 25 -0.45 -23.31 51.15
C HIS A 25 -1.96 -23.03 51.26
N MET A 26 -2.50 -23.07 52.49
CA MET A 26 -3.89 -22.75 52.78
C MET A 26 -4.06 -21.50 53.64
N LEU A 27 -5.15 -20.78 53.40
CA LEU A 27 -5.54 -19.56 54.10
C LEU A 27 -6.78 -19.83 54.97
N ARG A 28 -6.76 -19.42 56.24
CA ARG A 28 -7.95 -19.42 57.12
C ARG A 28 -8.88 -18.30 56.71
N ILE A 29 -10.14 -18.62 56.42
CA ILE A 29 -11.10 -17.70 55.81
C ILE A 29 -11.42 -16.51 56.74
N PHE A 30 -11.63 -16.78 58.03
CA PHE A 30 -11.87 -15.77 59.07
C PHE A 30 -10.59 -15.19 59.73
N SER A 31 -9.39 -15.57 59.26
CA SER A 31 -8.17 -14.93 59.76
C SER A 31 -8.03 -13.50 59.26
N LYS A 32 -7.25 -12.66 59.95
CA LYS A 32 -6.93 -11.28 59.54
C LYS A 32 -6.49 -11.14 58.07
N ALA A 33 -5.89 -12.18 57.48
CA ALA A 33 -5.46 -12.21 56.07
C ALA A 33 -6.51 -12.76 55.07
N GLY A 34 -7.58 -13.37 55.56
CA GLY A 34 -8.78 -13.75 54.80
C GLY A 34 -9.84 -12.65 54.84
N SER A 35 -10.10 -12.09 56.02
CA SER A 35 -11.03 -10.97 56.22
C SER A 35 -10.57 -9.69 55.51
N SER A 36 -9.26 -9.38 55.51
CA SER A 36 -8.69 -8.26 54.73
C SER A 36 -8.74 -8.45 53.20
N LYS A 37 -9.18 -9.62 52.73
CA LYS A 37 -9.43 -9.92 51.31
C LYS A 37 -10.91 -10.15 51.02
N ASP A 38 -11.77 -9.99 52.03
CA ASP A 38 -13.19 -10.33 52.06
C ASP A 38 -13.48 -11.74 51.50
N LEU A 39 -12.69 -12.73 51.92
CA LEU A 39 -12.74 -14.05 51.30
C LEU A 39 -14.08 -14.77 51.51
N CYS A 40 -14.82 -14.46 52.59
CA CYS A 40 -16.08 -15.11 52.90
C CYS A 40 -17.22 -14.63 51.98
N ALA A 41 -17.44 -13.32 51.84
CA ALA A 41 -18.48 -12.81 50.95
C ALA A 41 -18.19 -13.13 49.49
N LYS A 42 -16.90 -13.18 49.10
CA LYS A 42 -16.49 -13.58 47.75
C LYS A 42 -16.77 -15.04 47.44
N VAL A 43 -16.44 -15.96 48.35
CA VAL A 43 -16.78 -17.39 48.20
C VAL A 43 -18.29 -17.57 48.07
N HIS A 44 -19.09 -16.83 48.83
CA HIS A 44 -20.54 -16.82 48.67
C HIS A 44 -20.95 -16.29 47.29
N LYS A 45 -20.47 -15.10 46.88
CA LYS A 45 -20.82 -14.47 45.59
C LYS A 45 -20.37 -15.27 44.35
N THR A 46 -19.28 -16.04 44.42
CA THR A 46 -18.75 -16.79 43.25
C THR A 46 -19.11 -18.27 43.23
N CYS A 47 -19.48 -18.86 44.37
CA CYS A 47 -19.69 -20.31 44.48
C CYS A 47 -21.01 -20.69 45.16
N GLY A 48 -21.79 -19.73 45.66
CA GLY A 48 -23.03 -20.00 46.40
C GLY A 48 -22.81 -20.66 47.77
N ILE A 49 -21.58 -20.70 48.28
CA ILE A 49 -21.23 -21.38 49.53
C ILE A 49 -21.14 -20.34 50.65
N THR A 50 -22.14 -20.29 51.52
CA THR A 50 -22.00 -19.61 52.81
C THR A 50 -21.12 -20.45 53.74
N ILE A 51 -20.21 -19.80 54.45
CA ILE A 51 -19.35 -20.41 55.47
C ILE A 51 -19.51 -19.54 56.71
N PHE A 52 -19.72 -20.16 57.87
CA PHE A 52 -19.87 -19.47 59.15
C PHE A 52 -18.68 -19.77 60.07
N GLU A 53 -18.45 -18.95 61.10
CA GLU A 53 -17.29 -19.08 61.97
C GLU A 53 -17.45 -20.20 63.02
N ASP A 54 -18.67 -20.68 63.25
CA ASP A 54 -19.05 -21.84 64.05
C ASP A 54 -19.03 -23.16 63.26
N ASP A 55 -19.36 -23.16 61.96
CA ASP A 55 -19.42 -24.29 61.00
C ASP A 55 -18.53 -25.50 61.34
N THR A 56 -19.10 -26.71 61.40
CA THR A 56 -18.37 -27.94 61.74
C THR A 56 -17.42 -28.42 60.63
N ARG A 57 -17.51 -27.84 59.42
CA ARG A 57 -16.65 -28.17 58.27
C ARG A 57 -15.38 -27.29 58.24
N SER A 58 -14.45 -27.64 57.35
CA SER A 58 -13.16 -26.96 57.24
C SER A 58 -13.28 -25.46 56.95
N LYS A 59 -12.50 -24.62 57.64
CA LYS A 59 -12.50 -23.15 57.52
C LYS A 59 -11.25 -22.60 56.78
N ILE A 60 -10.61 -23.45 55.96
CA ILE A 60 -9.44 -23.09 55.16
C ILE A 60 -9.64 -23.33 53.65
N ALA A 61 -9.02 -22.48 52.83
CA ALA A 61 -8.99 -22.60 51.37
C ALA A 61 -7.56 -22.54 50.82
N CYS A 62 -7.22 -23.38 49.84
CA CYS A 62 -5.91 -23.36 49.20
C CYS A 62 -5.74 -22.16 48.27
N ARG A 63 -4.48 -21.72 48.04
CA ARG A 63 -4.16 -20.56 47.18
C ARG A 63 -4.79 -20.64 45.78
N SER A 64 -4.91 -21.82 45.19
CA SER A 64 -5.53 -22.01 43.87
C SER A 64 -7.01 -21.65 43.87
N CYS A 65 -7.78 -22.15 44.84
CA CYS A 65 -9.20 -21.81 44.98
C CYS A 65 -9.41 -20.34 45.34
N VAL A 66 -8.55 -19.76 46.21
CA VAL A 66 -8.59 -18.31 46.51
C VAL A 66 -8.33 -17.47 45.25
N THR A 67 -7.40 -17.91 44.38
CA THR A 67 -7.11 -17.24 43.11
C THR A 67 -8.26 -17.39 42.11
N PHE A 68 -8.93 -18.55 42.07
CA PHE A 68 -10.13 -18.77 41.27
C PHE A 68 -11.27 -17.85 41.70
N VAL A 69 -11.59 -17.81 43.00
CA VAL A 69 -12.64 -16.96 43.58
C VAL A 69 -12.42 -15.48 43.21
N ASN A 70 -11.22 -14.93 43.45
CA ASN A 70 -10.96 -13.52 43.10
C ASN A 70 -11.03 -13.24 41.59
N LYS A 71 -10.75 -14.21 40.71
CA LYS A 71 -10.93 -14.06 39.25
C LYS A 71 -12.40 -14.17 38.83
N MET A 72 -13.16 -15.09 39.43
CA MET A 72 -14.58 -15.27 39.13
C MET A 72 -15.40 -14.07 39.63
N GLU A 73 -15.04 -13.50 40.78
CA GLU A 73 -15.65 -12.26 41.28
C GLU A 73 -15.42 -11.10 40.29
N GLN A 74 -14.19 -10.90 39.82
CA GLN A 74 -13.88 -9.87 38.81
C GLN A 74 -14.60 -10.10 37.47
N PHE A 75 -14.89 -11.36 37.12
CA PHE A 75 -15.71 -11.69 35.95
C PHE A 75 -17.18 -11.33 36.18
N ILE A 76 -17.77 -11.74 37.31
CA ILE A 76 -19.16 -11.41 37.68
C ILE A 76 -19.37 -9.90 37.80
N GLN A 77 -18.44 -9.17 38.44
CA GLN A 77 -18.48 -7.71 38.52
C GLN A 77 -18.46 -7.05 37.13
N ARG A 78 -17.69 -7.61 36.17
CA ARG A 78 -17.66 -7.10 34.79
C ARG A 78 -18.94 -7.42 34.01
N ALA A 79 -19.49 -8.62 34.13
CA ALA A 79 -20.77 -8.98 33.53
C ALA A 79 -21.87 -8.04 34.05
N GLN A 80 -21.98 -7.88 35.37
CA GLN A 80 -22.93 -6.96 36.01
C GLN A 80 -22.74 -5.49 35.55
N SER A 81 -21.49 -5.05 35.29
CA SER A 81 -21.24 -3.72 34.71
C SER A 81 -21.61 -3.60 33.23
N MET A 82 -21.64 -4.70 32.48
CA MET A 82 -22.06 -4.70 31.07
C MET A 82 -23.59 -4.74 30.94
N ASP A 83 -24.27 -5.55 31.75
CA ASP A 83 -25.74 -5.61 31.77
C ASP A 83 -26.34 -4.25 32.18
N ASN A 84 -25.74 -3.57 33.15
CA ASN A 84 -26.13 -2.22 33.57
C ASN A 84 -25.81 -1.11 32.53
N MET A 85 -25.06 -1.41 31.47
CA MET A 85 -24.81 -0.47 30.35
C MET A 85 -25.82 -0.64 29.19
N SER A 86 -26.87 -1.46 29.36
CA SER A 86 -27.85 -1.76 28.31
C SER A 86 -29.04 -0.78 28.22
N SER A 87 -29.17 0.15 29.18
CA SER A 87 -30.36 1.03 29.31
C SER A 87 -30.18 2.48 28.81
N ASP A 88 -28.96 2.94 28.52
CA ASP A 88 -28.69 4.27 27.94
C ASP A 88 -27.80 4.14 26.69
N GLN A 89 -28.31 4.59 25.53
CA GLN A 89 -27.63 4.46 24.23
C GLN A 89 -27.00 5.78 23.74
N SER A 90 -25.72 5.99 24.01
CA SER A 90 -24.86 6.95 23.28
C SER A 90 -23.38 6.57 23.42
N SER A 91 -22.97 5.49 22.76
CA SER A 91 -21.73 4.78 23.05
C SER A 91 -20.46 5.40 22.45
N GLU A 92 -19.82 6.32 23.18
CA GLU A 92 -18.35 6.43 23.13
C GLU A 92 -17.72 5.28 23.92
N TYR A 93 -16.94 4.42 23.26
CA TYR A 93 -16.10 3.43 23.94
C TYR A 93 -14.63 3.55 23.54
N ALA A 94 -13.83 4.13 24.44
CA ALA A 94 -12.39 4.30 24.26
C ALA A 94 -11.66 2.95 24.24
N VAL A 95 -11.39 2.42 23.04
CA VAL A 95 -10.54 1.24 22.84
C VAL A 95 -9.11 1.57 23.30
N LYS A 96 -8.52 0.68 24.10
CA LYS A 96 -7.19 0.89 24.69
C LYS A 96 -6.11 1.10 23.63
N ARG A 97 -5.40 2.22 23.71
CA ARG A 97 -4.26 2.56 22.84
C ARG A 97 -3.24 1.40 22.77
N CYS A 98 -2.94 0.94 21.55
CA CYS A 98 -1.75 0.13 21.31
C CYS A 98 -0.51 1.05 21.24
N VAL A 99 0.00 1.51 22.39
CA VAL A 99 1.22 2.34 22.45
C VAL A 99 2.47 1.46 22.34
N GLN A 100 2.67 0.85 21.18
CA GLN A 100 3.93 0.26 20.72
C GLN A 100 3.78 -0.25 19.28
N LEU A 101 4.36 0.45 18.29
CA LEU A 101 4.85 -0.12 17.02
C LEU A 101 5.65 0.91 16.18
N SER A 102 6.51 1.70 16.83
CA SER A 102 7.50 2.58 16.17
C SER A 102 8.90 2.05 16.48
N PRO A 103 9.66 1.51 15.50
CA PRO A 103 11.00 0.96 15.74
C PRO A 103 12.10 2.04 15.85
N SER A 104 11.81 3.18 16.50
CA SER A 104 12.74 4.32 16.63
C SER A 104 12.56 5.15 17.92
N SER A 105 12.36 4.51 19.08
CA SER A 105 12.25 5.25 20.36
C SER A 105 12.62 4.44 21.63
N LEU A 106 13.78 3.78 21.62
CA LEU A 106 14.42 3.31 22.87
C LEU A 106 15.34 4.41 23.45
N GLN A 107 14.78 5.33 24.24
CA GLN A 107 15.60 6.16 25.12
C GLN A 107 16.05 5.35 26.35
N PRO A 108 17.28 5.55 26.87
CA PRO A 108 17.71 4.96 28.13
C PRO A 108 16.80 5.39 29.30
N SER A 109 16.46 4.46 30.18
CA SER A 109 15.63 4.71 31.34
C SER A 109 16.36 5.60 32.37
N LYS A 110 15.91 6.85 32.52
CA LYS A 110 16.34 7.72 33.62
C LYS A 110 15.99 7.04 34.95
N ARG A 111 16.99 6.80 35.80
CA ARG A 111 16.77 6.38 37.20
C ARG A 111 16.02 7.49 37.94
N VAL A 112 14.79 7.22 38.35
CA VAL A 112 14.10 8.03 39.37
C VAL A 112 14.48 7.46 40.73
N SER A 113 15.47 8.08 41.38
CA SER A 113 15.72 7.82 42.80
C SER A 113 14.56 8.36 43.62
N LYS A 114 13.81 7.46 44.27
CA LYS A 114 12.91 7.85 45.36
C LYS A 114 13.76 8.23 46.57
N ASN A 115 13.43 9.35 47.20
CA ASN A 115 13.60 9.54 48.63
C ASN A 115 12.32 10.21 49.15
N LEU A 116 11.83 9.76 50.30
CA LEU A 116 10.75 10.42 51.06
C LEU A 116 11.36 11.45 52.02
N PRO A 117 10.57 12.41 52.54
CA PRO A 117 11.06 13.39 53.50
C PRO A 117 11.29 12.77 54.88
N CYS A 118 12.20 13.37 55.64
CA CYS A 118 12.26 13.27 57.09
C CYS A 118 12.72 14.64 57.63
N GLU A 119 12.22 15.04 58.80
CA GLU A 119 12.49 16.35 59.40
C GLU A 119 13.76 16.30 60.28
N SER A 120 14.55 17.39 60.33
CA SER A 120 15.13 17.93 61.57
C SER A 120 16.07 19.13 61.37
N SER A 121 15.75 20.24 62.07
CA SER A 121 16.64 21.17 62.80
C SER A 121 17.81 21.96 62.15
N CYS A 122 17.98 23.20 62.68
CA CYS A 122 19.22 24.01 62.81
C CYS A 122 19.70 24.95 61.67
N VAL A 123 19.09 26.15 61.65
CA VAL A 123 19.72 27.49 61.85
C VAL A 123 21.25 27.64 61.58
N THR A 124 21.65 28.52 60.63
CA THR A 124 22.45 29.77 60.87
C THR A 124 22.71 30.61 59.60
N SER A 125 22.75 31.93 59.81
CA SER A 125 23.44 33.06 59.12
C SER A 125 24.78 32.80 58.38
N ALA A 126 25.35 33.71 57.56
CA ALA A 126 24.88 34.91 56.82
C ALA A 126 26.05 35.47 55.93
N ASP A 127 25.75 36.50 55.12
CA ASP A 127 26.63 37.55 54.56
C ASP A 127 27.81 37.27 53.59
N GLU A 128 27.84 38.11 52.53
CA GLU A 128 28.97 38.67 51.73
C GLU A 128 30.08 37.75 51.13
N LEU A 129 30.85 38.13 50.09
CA LEU A 129 31.09 39.43 49.44
C LEU A 129 31.24 39.29 47.90
N SER A 130 31.11 40.41 47.18
CA SER A 130 31.16 40.50 45.70
C SER A 130 32.52 40.26 45.03
N LYS A 131 32.48 39.83 43.74
CA LYS A 131 33.14 40.53 42.60
C LYS A 131 32.65 40.05 41.23
N ARG A 132 32.79 40.88 40.20
CA ARG A 132 32.24 40.69 38.83
C ARG A 132 33.17 39.88 37.93
N ILE A 133 32.61 39.09 37.01
CA ILE A 133 33.02 38.93 35.60
C ILE A 133 31.87 38.27 34.81
N THR A 134 31.69 38.63 33.55
CA THR A 134 30.56 38.20 32.70
C THR A 134 30.80 36.88 31.96
N PRO A 135 29.88 35.90 32.00
CA PRO A 135 29.88 34.76 31.08
C PRO A 135 29.13 35.06 29.77
N LYS A 136 29.73 34.70 28.63
CA LYS A 136 29.10 34.80 27.30
C LYS A 136 27.96 33.77 27.16
N LYS A 137 26.90 34.12 26.41
CA LYS A 137 25.87 33.17 25.97
C LYS A 137 26.50 32.08 25.09
N SER A 138 26.48 30.82 25.54
CA SER A 138 26.85 29.65 24.73
C SER A 138 25.60 28.84 24.37
N ALA A 139 24.97 29.20 23.25
CA ALA A 139 23.91 28.36 22.67
C ALA A 139 24.54 27.05 22.18
N LYS A 140 24.05 25.91 22.68
CA LYS A 140 24.47 24.59 22.18
C LYS A 140 23.84 24.33 20.81
N GLN A 141 24.57 24.69 19.75
CA GLN A 141 24.38 24.02 18.46
C GLN A 141 24.61 22.51 18.65
N LEU A 142 23.70 21.70 18.12
CA LEU A 142 23.91 20.27 17.93
C LEU A 142 24.36 20.05 16.49
N SER A 143 25.55 19.48 16.32
CA SER A 143 26.22 19.32 15.04
C SER A 143 25.61 18.19 14.21
N PHE A 144 25.24 18.49 12.96
CA PHE A 144 25.17 17.48 11.91
C PHE A 144 26.58 17.26 11.33
N SER A 145 26.94 16.00 11.10
CA SER A 145 28.28 15.61 10.64
C SER A 145 28.55 16.12 9.21
N THR A 146 29.54 17.01 9.05
CA THR A 146 29.98 17.51 7.75
C THR A 146 31.30 16.85 7.35
N PRO A 147 31.46 16.30 6.13
CA PRO A 147 32.77 16.06 5.54
C PRO A 147 33.53 17.37 5.39
N GLN A 148 34.85 17.35 5.58
CA GLN A 148 35.67 18.57 5.51
C GLN A 148 35.87 19.00 4.04
N VAL A 149 35.66 20.28 3.76
CA VAL A 149 36.07 20.90 2.48
C VAL A 149 37.57 21.18 2.56
N ALA A 150 38.37 20.53 1.72
CA ALA A 150 39.80 20.82 1.60
C ALA A 150 40.00 22.16 0.89
N THR A 151 40.80 23.05 1.48
CA THR A 151 41.14 24.34 0.87
C THR A 151 42.20 24.14 -0.21
N VAL A 152 41.92 24.59 -1.44
CA VAL A 152 42.90 24.55 -2.53
C VAL A 152 43.96 25.63 -2.29
N LEU A 153 45.20 25.20 -2.04
CA LEU A 153 46.39 26.04 -2.12
C LEU A 153 46.96 25.93 -3.53
N THR A 154 47.20 27.07 -4.19
CA THR A 154 47.82 27.16 -5.51
C THR A 154 49.36 27.14 -5.43
N PRO A 155 50.06 26.21 -6.10
CA PRO A 155 51.49 26.32 -6.37
C PRO A 155 51.76 27.11 -7.67
N ILE A 156 52.97 27.63 -7.81
CA ILE A 156 53.43 28.48 -8.93
C ILE A 156 54.10 27.64 -10.03
N SER A 157 54.20 28.19 -11.24
CA SER A 157 54.74 27.55 -12.44
C SER A 157 56.26 27.33 -12.44
N SER A 158 56.66 26.09 -12.72
CA SER A 158 57.90 25.69 -13.42
C SER A 158 57.66 24.29 -13.99
N GLY A 159 58.04 23.92 -15.21
CA GLY A 159 58.95 24.58 -16.14
C GLY A 159 60.24 23.78 -16.28
N ASP A 160 60.22 22.69 -17.06
CA ASP A 160 61.29 22.38 -18.00
C ASP A 160 60.94 21.22 -18.96
N SER A 161 61.71 21.10 -20.04
CA SER A 161 61.50 20.14 -21.13
C SER A 161 62.41 18.91 -21.05
N PHE A 162 61.97 17.77 -21.59
CA PHE A 162 62.85 16.91 -22.40
C PHE A 162 62.08 16.22 -23.54
N LYS A 163 62.79 15.53 -24.44
CA LYS A 163 62.42 15.32 -25.85
C LYS A 163 62.96 13.97 -26.37
N ILE A 164 62.57 13.62 -27.62
CA ILE A 164 63.33 12.78 -28.59
C ILE A 164 63.19 11.23 -28.51
N THR A 165 62.40 10.68 -29.47
CA THR A 165 62.63 9.46 -30.33
C THR A 165 62.70 8.04 -29.73
N SER A 166 62.59 6.91 -30.48
CA SER A 166 61.89 6.49 -31.74
C SER A 166 62.27 5.01 -32.07
N ILE A 167 61.78 4.43 -33.19
CA ILE A 167 62.39 3.26 -33.94
C ILE A 167 62.26 1.86 -33.25
N ASP A 168 61.95 0.73 -33.93
CA ASP A 168 61.44 0.53 -35.31
C ASP A 168 60.70 -0.81 -35.60
N GLN A 169 60.08 -0.79 -36.78
CA GLN A 169 59.48 -1.82 -37.68
C GLN A 169 59.98 -3.28 -37.72
N ALA A 170 59.04 -4.19 -38.08
CA ALA A 170 59.14 -5.18 -39.19
C ALA A 170 57.74 -5.83 -39.44
N LYS A 171 57.25 -6.24 -40.63
CA LYS A 171 57.66 -6.20 -42.07
C LYS A 171 56.35 -6.34 -42.92
N ARG A 172 56.15 -5.61 -44.02
CA ARG A 172 56.34 -5.99 -45.46
C ARG A 172 55.53 -7.24 -45.95
N THR A 173 54.97 -7.31 -47.18
CA THR A 173 55.27 -6.56 -48.44
C THR A 173 54.10 -6.51 -49.45
N THR A 174 54.15 -5.52 -50.37
CA THR A 174 53.69 -5.42 -51.79
C THR A 174 52.94 -6.59 -52.48
N SER A 175 52.13 -6.40 -53.55
CA SER A 175 51.46 -5.23 -54.21
C SER A 175 50.81 -5.71 -55.53
N ILE A 176 49.78 -5.02 -56.07
CA ILE A 176 49.54 -4.78 -57.52
C ILE A 176 48.34 -3.81 -57.71
N PHE A 177 48.15 -3.27 -58.92
CA PHE A 177 47.32 -2.09 -59.22
C PHE A 177 46.25 -2.34 -60.30
N ALA A 178 45.23 -1.48 -60.29
CA ALA A 178 44.50 -0.92 -61.45
C ALA A 178 43.22 -1.57 -62.04
N LYS A 179 42.27 -0.65 -62.30
CA LYS A 179 41.23 -0.56 -63.35
C LYS A 179 39.78 -1.04 -63.09
N GLN A 180 38.90 -0.25 -63.70
CA GLN A 180 37.42 -0.22 -63.77
C GLN A 180 36.89 -1.17 -64.90
N PRO A 181 35.56 -1.35 -65.15
CA PRO A 181 34.42 -0.46 -64.82
C PRO A 181 33.08 -1.14 -64.41
N SER A 182 32.03 -0.31 -64.35
CA SER A 182 30.61 -0.65 -64.19
C SER A 182 29.85 -0.84 -65.52
N PHE A 183 29.00 -1.86 -65.64
CA PHE A 183 27.83 -1.99 -66.56
C PHE A 183 26.86 -3.06 -65.99
N SER A 184 25.52 -3.06 -65.97
CA SER A 184 24.40 -2.14 -66.33
C SER A 184 23.54 -2.46 -67.58
N THR A 185 22.34 -3.05 -67.37
CA THR A 185 21.17 -3.15 -68.29
C THR A 185 21.40 -3.96 -69.61
N PRO A 186 20.42 -4.19 -70.54
CA PRO A 186 18.98 -3.82 -70.55
C PRO A 186 17.96 -4.90 -71.06
N GLN A 187 16.67 -4.52 -71.04
CA GLN A 187 15.59 -4.80 -72.04
C GLN A 187 14.91 -6.18 -72.19
N ASP A 188 13.75 -6.10 -72.86
CA ASP A 188 12.64 -7.06 -72.95
C ASP A 188 12.70 -8.09 -74.10
N ALA A 189 11.65 -8.93 -74.14
CA ALA A 189 11.13 -9.75 -75.24
C ALA A 189 11.74 -11.16 -75.47
N SER A 190 11.00 -12.22 -75.87
CA SER A 190 9.56 -12.61 -75.70
C SER A 190 9.26 -13.96 -76.42
N VAL A 191 8.17 -14.65 -76.05
CA VAL A 191 7.42 -15.71 -76.80
C VAL A 191 8.00 -17.15 -76.84
N ILE A 192 7.09 -18.11 -77.07
CA ILE A 192 7.25 -19.57 -77.36
C ILE A 192 7.60 -20.44 -76.14
N ALA A 193 6.74 -21.25 -75.50
CA ALA A 193 5.37 -21.80 -75.72
C ALA A 193 5.25 -23.22 -76.35
N THR A 194 4.68 -24.14 -75.56
CA THR A 194 4.02 -25.44 -75.86
C THR A 194 3.08 -25.74 -74.67
N SER A 195 1.77 -26.00 -74.79
CA SER A 195 1.02 -27.11 -75.46
C SER A 195 1.29 -28.48 -74.81
N THR A 196 0.29 -29.31 -74.42
CA THR A 196 -1.18 -29.24 -74.59
C THR A 196 -1.87 -30.24 -73.63
N GLY A 197 -3.16 -30.06 -73.32
CA GLY A 197 -3.95 -31.05 -72.56
C GLY A 197 -5.40 -30.61 -72.30
N HIS A 198 -6.34 -31.16 -73.07
CA HIS A 198 -7.79 -31.01 -72.91
C HIS A 198 -8.49 -32.35 -73.26
N ASP A 199 -9.81 -32.39 -73.15
CA ASP A 199 -10.72 -33.52 -73.42
C ASP A 199 -10.73 -34.66 -72.37
N CYS A 200 -11.87 -35.26 -72.02
CA CYS A 200 -13.27 -34.86 -72.26
C CYS A 200 -14.24 -35.39 -71.17
N ALA A 201 -15.52 -35.02 -71.24
CA ALA A 201 -16.48 -35.05 -70.13
C ALA A 201 -17.26 -36.36 -69.90
N ALA A 202 -17.87 -36.48 -68.71
CA ALA A 202 -19.10 -37.23 -68.43
C ALA A 202 -19.91 -36.55 -67.30
N THR A 203 -21.25 -36.61 -67.38
CA THR A 203 -22.24 -35.92 -66.50
C THR A 203 -22.55 -36.71 -65.20
N SER A 204 -23.08 -36.14 -64.11
CA SER A 204 -24.40 -35.47 -64.05
C SER A 204 -24.71 -34.69 -62.75
N VAL A 205 -25.30 -33.49 -62.94
CA VAL A 205 -26.59 -32.96 -62.39
C VAL A 205 -26.75 -32.63 -60.88
N ASP A 206 -26.51 -31.36 -60.50
CA ASP A 206 -27.49 -30.26 -60.23
C ASP A 206 -28.87 -30.52 -59.52
N GLN A 207 -29.52 -29.59 -58.78
CA GLN A 207 -29.21 -28.19 -58.35
C GLN A 207 -30.17 -27.67 -57.22
N SER A 208 -29.77 -26.61 -56.48
CA SER A 208 -30.63 -25.57 -55.83
C SER A 208 -31.50 -25.91 -54.60
N SER A 209 -32.11 -24.97 -53.85
CA SER A 209 -31.62 -23.70 -53.25
C SER A 209 -32.57 -23.09 -52.18
N ARG A 210 -32.03 -22.20 -51.30
CA ARG A 210 -32.63 -21.03 -50.60
C ARG A 210 -33.92 -21.09 -49.71
N LEU A 211 -33.73 -20.60 -48.47
CA LEU A 211 -34.52 -19.60 -47.70
C LEU A 211 -36.03 -19.74 -47.34
N THR A 212 -36.27 -19.63 -46.02
CA THR A 212 -37.43 -19.03 -45.30
C THR A 212 -38.81 -19.74 -45.24
N THR A 213 -39.53 -19.47 -44.14
CA THR A 213 -40.75 -20.13 -43.63
C THR A 213 -42.07 -19.48 -44.09
N PRO A 214 -43.18 -20.23 -44.13
CA PRO A 214 -44.26 -19.97 -43.15
C PRO A 214 -44.89 -21.26 -42.52
N ARG A 215 -46.11 -21.15 -41.97
CA ARG A 215 -46.80 -22.09 -41.03
C ARG A 215 -47.69 -23.17 -41.69
N SER A 216 -48.10 -24.14 -40.85
CA SER A 216 -49.31 -25.03 -40.93
C SER A 216 -49.35 -26.05 -42.08
N GLU A 217 -49.91 -27.26 -41.93
CA GLU A 217 -50.55 -27.95 -40.79
C GLU A 217 -50.45 -29.49 -40.94
N GLY A 218 -50.72 -30.28 -39.89
CA GLY A 218 -50.88 -31.74 -40.00
C GLY A 218 -50.11 -32.59 -38.96
N GLN A 219 -50.85 -33.35 -38.15
CA GLN A 219 -50.34 -34.36 -37.20
C GLN A 219 -50.32 -35.77 -37.86
N PRO A 220 -49.45 -36.70 -37.43
CA PRO A 220 -49.82 -37.57 -36.30
C PRO A 220 -48.69 -37.99 -35.32
N PHE A 221 -49.17 -38.40 -34.14
CA PHE A 221 -48.51 -39.01 -32.98
C PHE A 221 -47.15 -39.72 -33.14
N PHE A 222 -46.22 -39.40 -32.24
CA PHE A 222 -45.03 -40.21 -31.96
C PHE A 222 -45.34 -41.42 -31.06
N LEU A 223 -44.68 -42.56 -31.33
CA LEU A 223 -44.69 -43.76 -30.50
C LEU A 223 -43.28 -44.07 -29.99
N THR A 224 -43.05 -43.95 -28.69
CA THR A 224 -41.75 -44.24 -28.06
C THR A 224 -41.50 -45.74 -27.95
N ARG A 225 -40.52 -46.28 -28.68
CA ARG A 225 -40.00 -47.64 -28.44
C ARG A 225 -39.17 -47.69 -27.16
N GLN A 226 -39.59 -48.54 -26.22
CA GLN A 226 -38.73 -48.98 -25.12
C GLN A 226 -37.74 -50.04 -25.63
N SER A 227 -36.47 -49.94 -25.21
CA SER A 227 -35.46 -50.97 -25.46
C SER A 227 -35.40 -51.98 -24.31
N VAL A 228 -35.64 -53.25 -24.62
CA VAL A 228 -35.61 -54.34 -23.63
C VAL A 228 -34.16 -54.79 -23.39
N LEU A 229 -33.72 -54.78 -22.13
CA LEU A 229 -32.48 -55.42 -21.70
C LEU A 229 -32.79 -56.85 -21.20
N ARG A 230 -32.22 -57.86 -21.86
CA ARG A 230 -32.21 -59.25 -21.38
C ARG A 230 -31.04 -59.49 -20.41
N PRO A 231 -31.18 -60.39 -19.42
CA PRO A 231 -30.02 -60.91 -18.67
C PRO A 231 -29.05 -61.66 -19.61
N LYS A 232 -27.77 -61.69 -19.25
CA LYS A 232 -26.80 -62.62 -19.85
C LYS A 232 -26.93 -64.00 -19.21
N SER A 233 -26.86 -65.05 -20.02
CA SER A 233 -26.66 -66.41 -19.54
C SER A 233 -25.20 -66.64 -19.13
N ILE A 234 -25.02 -67.44 -18.08
CA ILE A 234 -23.77 -68.11 -17.73
C ILE A 234 -24.05 -69.62 -17.86
N GLY A 235 -23.13 -70.37 -18.46
CA GLY A 235 -23.26 -71.82 -18.62
C GLY A 235 -22.78 -72.59 -17.40
N ASP A 236 -23.13 -73.88 -17.34
CA ASP A 236 -22.90 -74.77 -16.20
C ASP A 236 -21.43 -75.16 -15.95
N ASN A 237 -21.21 -75.77 -14.76
CA ASN A 237 -19.97 -76.34 -14.17
C ASN A 237 -19.08 -75.29 -13.46
N ASP A 238 -19.02 -75.19 -12.12
CA ASP A 238 -18.89 -76.27 -11.13
C ASP A 238 -19.67 -76.01 -9.82
N CYS A 239 -20.20 -77.06 -9.20
CA CYS A 239 -20.94 -76.97 -7.94
C CYS A 239 -20.02 -77.17 -6.72
N THR A 240 -19.55 -76.08 -6.12
CA THR A 240 -19.22 -76.05 -4.69
C THR A 240 -20.02 -74.95 -4.00
N SER A 241 -20.64 -75.30 -2.87
CA SER A 241 -21.67 -74.49 -2.22
C SER A 241 -21.11 -73.24 -1.53
N LEU A 242 -21.26 -72.09 -2.17
CA LEU A 242 -21.32 -70.80 -1.47
C LEU A 242 -22.78 -70.51 -1.12
N GLU A 243 -23.12 -70.64 0.16
CA GLU A 243 -24.46 -70.33 0.67
C GLU A 243 -24.77 -68.85 0.47
N ALA A 244 -25.61 -68.53 -0.52
CA ALA A 244 -26.19 -67.22 -0.69
C ALA A 244 -27.21 -66.96 0.44
N GLN A 245 -26.71 -66.54 1.61
CA GLN A 245 -27.53 -66.22 2.78
C GLN A 245 -28.69 -65.30 2.38
N SER A 246 -29.92 -65.80 2.52
CA SER A 246 -31.11 -65.07 2.10
C SER A 246 -31.34 -63.87 3.00
N LEU A 247 -30.99 -62.68 2.51
CA LEU A 247 -31.09 -61.39 3.23
C LEU A 247 -32.52 -61.07 3.73
N LEU A 248 -33.53 -61.81 3.25
CA LEU A 248 -34.95 -61.65 3.56
C LEU A 248 -35.62 -63.03 3.74
N THR A 249 -36.23 -63.24 4.91
CA THR A 249 -37.18 -64.33 5.18
C THR A 249 -38.47 -64.18 4.36
N GLU A 250 -39.21 -65.26 4.14
CA GLU A 250 -40.51 -65.21 3.44
C GLU A 250 -41.48 -64.14 3.99
N ARG A 251 -41.47 -63.94 5.33
CA ARG A 251 -42.34 -62.95 5.98
C ARG A 251 -42.00 -61.54 5.53
N GLN A 252 -40.71 -61.20 5.50
CA GLN A 252 -40.24 -59.90 5.01
C GLN A 252 -40.52 -59.75 3.50
N GLN A 253 -40.32 -60.81 2.70
CA GLN A 253 -40.65 -60.80 1.27
C GLN A 253 -42.14 -60.53 1.02
N LYS A 254 -43.05 -61.21 1.73
CA LYS A 254 -44.51 -60.99 1.65
C LYS A 254 -44.90 -59.55 2.06
N MET A 255 -44.28 -59.01 3.11
CA MET A 255 -44.51 -57.61 3.55
C MET A 255 -44.02 -56.58 2.50
N ILE A 256 -42.86 -56.80 1.89
CA ILE A 256 -42.33 -55.95 0.81
C ILE A 256 -43.24 -56.01 -0.41
N LEU A 257 -43.66 -57.21 -0.84
CA LEU A 257 -44.56 -57.38 -1.99
C LEU A 257 -45.88 -56.65 -1.77
N GLN A 258 -46.49 -56.78 -0.59
CA GLN A 258 -47.73 -56.07 -0.24
C GLN A 258 -47.54 -54.53 -0.23
N ALA A 259 -46.42 -54.03 0.29
CA ALA A 259 -46.10 -52.61 0.29
C ALA A 259 -45.93 -52.05 -1.14
N VAL A 260 -45.24 -52.78 -2.01
CA VAL A 260 -45.08 -52.46 -3.44
C VAL A 260 -46.43 -52.49 -4.17
N SER A 261 -47.29 -53.47 -3.88
CA SER A 261 -48.65 -53.54 -4.42
C SER A 261 -49.51 -52.34 -4.04
N ASN A 262 -49.36 -51.83 -2.81
CA ASN A 262 -50.03 -50.62 -2.33
C ASN A 262 -49.48 -49.31 -2.93
N ARG A 263 -48.34 -49.36 -3.64
CA ARG A 263 -47.67 -48.23 -4.33
C ARG A 263 -47.22 -47.06 -3.42
N ASP A 264 -47.26 -47.21 -2.11
CA ASP A 264 -46.81 -46.18 -1.16
C ASP A 264 -45.32 -46.39 -0.79
N ALA A 265 -44.47 -45.49 -1.29
CA ALA A 265 -43.04 -45.49 -1.01
C ALA A 265 -42.71 -45.25 0.48
N THR A 266 -43.58 -44.56 1.22
CA THR A 266 -43.45 -44.31 2.66
C THR A 266 -43.66 -45.60 3.44
N VAL A 267 -44.72 -46.35 3.12
CA VAL A 267 -45.03 -47.65 3.74
C VAL A 267 -43.95 -48.68 3.41
N LEU A 268 -43.48 -48.72 2.15
CA LEU A 268 -42.33 -49.54 1.76
C LEU A 268 -41.06 -49.17 2.54
N THR A 269 -40.76 -47.88 2.68
CA THR A 269 -39.58 -47.41 3.42
C THR A 269 -39.66 -47.76 4.91
N ALA A 270 -40.84 -47.63 5.53
CA ALA A 270 -41.06 -48.06 6.91
C ALA A 270 -40.86 -49.57 7.07
N ILE A 271 -41.42 -50.39 6.16
CA ILE A 271 -41.27 -51.84 6.19
C ILE A 271 -39.81 -52.27 5.99
N LEU A 272 -39.07 -51.61 5.10
CA LEU A 272 -37.63 -51.85 4.94
C LEU A 272 -36.85 -51.47 6.20
N LYS A 273 -37.12 -50.29 6.76
CA LYS A 273 -36.44 -49.76 7.95
C LYS A 273 -36.67 -50.60 9.21
N ASP A 274 -37.93 -50.91 9.50
CA ASP A 274 -38.32 -51.46 10.80
C ASP A 274 -38.33 -53.00 10.81
N TYR A 275 -38.35 -53.64 9.63
CA TYR A 275 -38.36 -55.11 9.51
C TYR A 275 -37.25 -55.70 8.63
N CYS A 276 -36.51 -54.92 7.81
CA CYS A 276 -35.52 -55.45 6.85
C CYS A 276 -34.13 -54.78 6.94
N PRO A 277 -33.49 -54.72 8.13
CA PRO A 277 -32.24 -53.97 8.35
C PRO A 277 -31.09 -54.39 7.43
N SER A 278 -31.00 -55.68 7.07
CA SER A 278 -30.07 -56.25 6.09
C SER A 278 -30.11 -55.53 4.73
N VAL A 279 -31.31 -55.24 4.22
CA VAL A 279 -31.50 -54.52 2.95
C VAL A 279 -31.17 -53.04 3.10
N VAL A 280 -31.49 -52.44 4.26
CA VAL A 280 -31.17 -51.04 4.55
C VAL A 280 -29.66 -50.81 4.60
N ASP A 281 -28.87 -51.75 5.11
CA ASP A 281 -27.41 -51.65 5.13
C ASP A 281 -26.78 -51.86 3.74
N GLU A 282 -27.32 -52.77 2.92
CA GLU A 282 -26.87 -52.92 1.52
C GLU A 282 -27.26 -51.70 0.66
N LEU A 283 -28.38 -51.04 0.94
CA LEU A 283 -28.74 -49.75 0.33
C LEU A 283 -27.74 -48.64 0.72
N LYS A 284 -27.40 -48.49 2.01
CA LYS A 284 -26.35 -47.53 2.46
C LYS A 284 -25.02 -47.78 1.75
N LYS A 285 -24.62 -49.05 1.65
CA LYS A 285 -23.39 -49.51 0.97
C LYS A 285 -23.42 -49.16 -0.52
N THR A 286 -24.57 -49.33 -1.18
CA THR A 286 -24.79 -48.95 -2.59
C THR A 286 -24.62 -47.44 -2.80
N SER A 287 -25.30 -46.59 -2.02
CA SER A 287 -25.15 -45.13 -2.09
C SER A 287 -23.73 -44.65 -1.75
N SER A 288 -23.02 -45.34 -0.85
CA SER A 288 -21.63 -45.06 -0.52
C SER A 288 -20.67 -45.38 -1.67
N GLU A 289 -20.90 -46.48 -2.40
CA GLU A 289 -20.10 -46.87 -3.57
C GLU A 289 -20.38 -45.97 -4.77
N GLU A 290 -21.64 -45.52 -4.95
CA GLU A 290 -22.00 -44.49 -5.93
C GLU A 290 -21.28 -43.16 -5.64
N LEU A 291 -21.32 -42.68 -4.39
CA LEU A 291 -20.61 -41.46 -3.98
C LEU A 291 -19.10 -41.58 -4.23
N LYS A 292 -18.50 -42.71 -3.82
CA LYS A 292 -17.08 -43.03 -4.05
C LYS A 292 -16.72 -43.02 -5.55
N THR A 293 -17.55 -43.64 -6.38
CA THR A 293 -17.38 -43.70 -7.84
C THR A 293 -17.56 -42.32 -8.49
N SER A 294 -18.52 -41.53 -8.03
CA SER A 294 -18.76 -40.16 -8.50
C SER A 294 -17.59 -39.24 -8.16
N CYS A 295 -17.12 -39.25 -6.90
CA CYS A 295 -15.92 -38.51 -6.48
C CYS A 295 -14.68 -38.92 -7.31
N ALA A 296 -14.49 -40.21 -7.57
CA ALA A 296 -13.33 -40.72 -8.31
C ALA A 296 -13.27 -40.19 -9.76
N LYS A 297 -14.42 -39.97 -10.43
CA LYS A 297 -14.47 -39.38 -11.79
C LYS A 297 -13.92 -37.94 -11.84
N LEU A 298 -13.92 -37.23 -10.71
CA LEU A 298 -13.40 -35.87 -10.60
C LEU A 298 -11.89 -35.82 -10.33
N CYS A 299 -11.27 -36.96 -9.95
CA CYS A 299 -9.85 -37.07 -9.61
C CYS A 299 -8.94 -37.19 -10.86
N LYS A 300 -8.98 -36.19 -11.74
CA LYS A 300 -8.21 -36.13 -12.99
C LYS A 300 -7.75 -34.71 -13.33
N ARG A 301 -6.60 -34.57 -14.01
CA ARG A 301 -5.97 -33.28 -14.35
C ARG A 301 -6.68 -32.47 -15.44
N SER A 302 -7.53 -33.10 -16.24
CA SER A 302 -8.30 -32.45 -17.32
C SER A 302 -9.78 -32.75 -17.20
N GLN A 303 -10.61 -31.71 -17.30
CA GLN A 303 -12.06 -31.76 -17.06
C GLN A 303 -12.45 -32.44 -15.72
N GLY A 304 -11.59 -32.31 -14.69
CA GLY A 304 -11.80 -32.85 -13.34
C GLY A 304 -12.42 -31.83 -12.39
N SER A 305 -12.19 -32.01 -11.09
CA SER A 305 -12.68 -31.08 -10.06
C SER A 305 -12.09 -29.67 -10.20
N VAL A 306 -12.88 -28.64 -9.91
CA VAL A 306 -12.44 -27.23 -9.75
C VAL A 306 -11.47 -27.03 -8.57
N LEU A 307 -11.28 -28.05 -7.73
CA LEU A 307 -10.25 -28.09 -6.69
C LEU A 307 -8.84 -28.41 -7.23
N TYR A 308 -8.75 -28.85 -8.48
CA TYR A 308 -7.48 -28.99 -9.21
C TYR A 308 -6.99 -27.60 -9.63
N GLY A 309 -5.96 -27.11 -8.96
CA GLY A 309 -5.39 -25.79 -9.20
C GLY A 309 -4.06 -25.63 -8.47
N ASN A 310 -2.97 -25.59 -9.25
CA ASN A 310 -1.59 -25.54 -8.77
C ASN A 310 -0.84 -24.25 -9.16
N GLU A 311 -1.42 -23.43 -10.02
CA GLU A 311 -0.88 -22.19 -10.60
C GLU A 311 -1.41 -20.93 -9.88
N PHE A 312 -0.85 -19.77 -10.18
CA PHE A 312 -1.28 -18.50 -9.60
C PHE A 312 -2.73 -18.16 -9.98
N GLU A 313 -3.06 -18.27 -11.27
CA GLU A 313 -4.37 -18.02 -11.87
C GLU A 313 -5.50 -18.76 -11.15
N SER A 314 -5.29 -20.01 -10.75
CA SER A 314 -6.29 -20.80 -10.02
C SER A 314 -6.60 -20.20 -8.64
N MET A 315 -5.60 -19.64 -7.96
CA MET A 315 -5.75 -19.01 -6.64
C MET A 315 -6.26 -17.57 -6.75
N ASN A 316 -5.83 -16.83 -7.78
CA ASN A 316 -6.22 -15.45 -8.04
C ASN A 316 -7.64 -15.33 -8.66
N SER A 317 -8.18 -16.41 -9.21
CA SER A 317 -9.58 -16.54 -9.65
C SER A 317 -10.42 -17.44 -8.73
N PHE A 318 -9.95 -17.68 -7.50
CA PHE A 318 -10.61 -18.53 -6.52
C PHE A 318 -12.02 -18.05 -6.17
N ASP A 319 -12.99 -18.96 -6.12
CA ASP A 319 -14.35 -18.66 -5.69
C ASP A 319 -15.04 -19.92 -5.15
N PHE A 320 -15.53 -19.85 -3.91
CA PHE A 320 -16.31 -20.93 -3.30
C PHE A 320 -17.59 -21.27 -4.08
N ASN A 321 -18.16 -20.35 -4.86
CA ASN A 321 -19.33 -20.64 -5.69
C ASN A 321 -19.05 -21.75 -6.72
N LYS A 322 -17.84 -21.80 -7.29
CA LYS A 322 -17.42 -22.85 -8.23
C LYS A 322 -17.43 -24.23 -7.55
N ILE A 323 -16.88 -24.29 -6.34
CA ILE A 323 -16.81 -25.51 -5.52
C ILE A 323 -18.23 -25.93 -5.06
N TRP A 324 -19.08 -24.96 -4.72
CA TRP A 324 -20.47 -25.19 -4.36
C TRP A 324 -21.29 -25.77 -5.52
N VAL A 325 -21.15 -25.21 -6.73
CA VAL A 325 -21.80 -25.71 -7.94
C VAL A 325 -21.33 -27.13 -8.27
N GLU A 326 -20.04 -27.44 -8.14
CA GLU A 326 -19.54 -28.82 -8.28
C GLU A 326 -20.18 -29.77 -7.27
N LEU A 327 -20.12 -29.43 -5.97
CA LEU A 327 -20.67 -30.24 -4.88
C LEU A 327 -22.17 -30.49 -5.05
N LYS A 328 -22.95 -29.44 -5.34
CA LYS A 328 -24.39 -29.51 -5.59
C LYS A 328 -24.75 -30.35 -6.81
N THR A 329 -23.96 -30.27 -7.88
CA THR A 329 -24.27 -30.94 -9.16
C THR A 329 -23.91 -32.42 -9.14
N ASN A 330 -22.77 -32.78 -8.53
CA ASN A 330 -22.27 -34.16 -8.53
C ASN A 330 -22.74 -34.98 -7.31
N HIS A 331 -23.05 -34.32 -6.18
CA HIS A 331 -23.36 -34.96 -4.90
C HIS A 331 -24.53 -34.28 -4.13
N PRO A 332 -25.71 -34.07 -4.74
CA PRO A 332 -26.83 -33.37 -4.08
C PRO A 332 -27.26 -34.03 -2.75
N TYR A 333 -27.31 -35.36 -2.68
CA TYR A 333 -27.64 -36.10 -1.46
C TYR A 333 -26.63 -35.88 -0.31
N LEU A 334 -25.35 -35.63 -0.63
CA LEU A 334 -24.34 -35.26 0.37
C LEU A 334 -24.64 -33.88 0.99
N VAL A 335 -25.19 -32.95 0.20
CA VAL A 335 -25.65 -31.64 0.70
C VAL A 335 -26.87 -31.79 1.60
N GLU A 336 -27.80 -32.69 1.27
CA GLU A 336 -28.97 -32.99 2.11
C GLU A 336 -28.55 -33.55 3.48
N ILE A 337 -27.59 -34.48 3.49
CA ILE A 337 -26.97 -34.98 4.73
C ILE A 337 -26.31 -33.83 5.52
N MET A 338 -25.56 -32.94 4.85
CA MET A 338 -24.92 -31.79 5.52
C MET A 338 -25.94 -30.81 6.10
N ASN A 339 -27.05 -30.52 5.40
CA ASN A 339 -28.15 -29.71 5.92
C ASN A 339 -28.82 -30.36 7.14
N ALA A 340 -29.13 -31.65 7.07
CA ALA A 340 -29.66 -32.41 8.20
C ALA A 340 -28.72 -32.38 9.43
N VAL A 341 -27.41 -32.53 9.23
CA VAL A 341 -26.39 -32.43 10.30
C VAL A 341 -26.26 -30.99 10.84
N SER A 342 -26.45 -29.97 10.01
CA SER A 342 -26.40 -28.56 10.46
C SER A 342 -27.65 -28.09 11.20
N GLY A 343 -28.75 -28.85 11.12
CA GLY A 343 -30.06 -28.48 11.65
C GLY A 343 -30.72 -27.29 10.94
N LYS A 344 -30.29 -26.97 9.71
CA LYS A 344 -30.72 -25.78 8.96
C LYS A 344 -31.06 -26.12 7.50
N GLU A 345 -32.12 -25.47 7.03
CA GLU A 345 -32.74 -25.64 5.70
C GLU A 345 -33.32 -27.02 5.36
N LYS A 346 -34.30 -27.03 4.45
CA LYS A 346 -35.10 -28.23 4.08
C LYS A 346 -34.73 -28.82 2.71
N SER A 347 -34.05 -28.07 1.85
CA SER A 347 -33.67 -28.51 0.51
C SER A 347 -32.27 -28.00 0.11
N VAL A 348 -31.69 -28.64 -0.90
CA VAL A 348 -30.40 -28.21 -1.50
C VAL A 348 -30.49 -26.78 -2.06
N SER A 349 -31.65 -26.36 -2.56
CA SER A 349 -31.94 -25.01 -3.08
C SER A 349 -31.87 -23.92 -2.01
N ASP A 350 -32.35 -24.20 -0.80
CA ASP A 350 -32.48 -23.18 0.25
C ASP A 350 -31.15 -22.85 0.94
N THR A 351 -30.14 -23.71 0.79
CA THR A 351 -28.85 -23.67 1.50
C THR A 351 -28.21 -22.28 1.48
N LYS A 352 -28.17 -21.61 2.63
CA LYS A 352 -27.61 -20.26 2.79
C LYS A 352 -26.14 -20.18 2.42
N ARG A 353 -25.71 -19.04 1.85
CA ARG A 353 -24.33 -18.79 1.39
C ARG A 353 -23.25 -19.11 2.44
N GLU A 354 -23.51 -18.83 3.71
CA GLU A 354 -22.63 -19.17 4.84
C GLU A 354 -22.38 -20.70 4.95
N LEU A 355 -23.43 -21.51 4.76
CA LEU A 355 -23.36 -22.96 4.76
C LEU A 355 -22.73 -23.49 3.46
N GLN A 356 -23.04 -22.90 2.30
CA GLN A 356 -22.39 -23.24 1.02
C GLN A 356 -20.86 -23.20 1.14
N VAL A 357 -20.30 -22.10 1.68
CA VAL A 357 -18.85 -21.94 1.91
C VAL A 357 -18.31 -23.01 2.86
N LYS A 358 -19.01 -23.29 3.98
CA LYS A 358 -18.61 -24.30 4.97
C LYS A 358 -18.61 -25.72 4.39
N TYR A 359 -19.64 -26.08 3.63
CA TYR A 359 -19.73 -27.40 2.99
C TYR A 359 -18.69 -27.56 1.88
N SER A 360 -18.50 -26.54 1.04
CA SER A 360 -17.42 -26.51 0.04
C SER A 360 -16.03 -26.65 0.67
N PHE A 361 -15.80 -26.04 1.84
CA PHE A 361 -14.56 -26.21 2.60
C PHE A 361 -14.38 -27.66 3.10
N LEU A 362 -15.40 -28.24 3.75
CA LEU A 362 -15.36 -29.65 4.21
C LEU A 362 -15.14 -30.63 3.05
N TYR A 363 -15.88 -30.46 1.95
CA TYR A 363 -15.72 -31.21 0.71
C TYR A 363 -14.29 -31.10 0.15
N SER A 364 -13.69 -29.90 0.16
CA SER A 364 -12.33 -29.71 -0.33
C SER A 364 -11.25 -30.44 0.48
N ILE A 365 -11.45 -30.60 1.79
CA ILE A 365 -10.55 -31.40 2.64
C ILE A 365 -10.67 -32.89 2.23
N LEU A 366 -11.89 -33.42 2.21
CA LEU A 366 -12.16 -34.83 1.90
C LEU A 366 -11.71 -35.23 0.49
N MET A 367 -11.93 -34.35 -0.50
CA MET A 367 -11.44 -34.56 -1.87
C MET A 367 -9.91 -34.52 -1.96
N ASN A 368 -9.22 -33.73 -1.13
CA ASN A 368 -7.77 -33.76 -1.11
C ASN A 368 -7.18 -35.03 -0.47
N GLU A 369 -7.85 -35.61 0.53
CA GLU A 369 -7.46 -36.92 1.07
C GLU A 369 -7.75 -38.07 0.07
N ARG A 370 -8.74 -37.91 -0.82
CA ARG A 370 -8.95 -38.83 -1.96
C ARG A 370 -7.88 -38.67 -3.06
N TRP A 371 -7.53 -37.44 -3.44
CA TRP A 371 -6.47 -37.16 -4.40
C TRP A 371 -5.71 -35.89 -4.07
N HIS A 372 -4.44 -36.06 -3.68
CA HIS A 372 -3.63 -35.00 -3.09
C HIS A 372 -3.36 -33.78 -3.98
N GLU A 373 -3.60 -33.88 -5.30
CA GLU A 373 -3.48 -32.76 -6.25
C GLU A 373 -4.65 -31.76 -6.16
N LEU A 374 -5.80 -32.16 -5.58
CA LEU A 374 -6.97 -31.29 -5.34
C LEU A 374 -6.75 -30.34 -4.16
N ASN A 375 -5.68 -29.55 -4.20
CA ASN A 375 -5.18 -28.78 -3.05
C ASN A 375 -5.39 -27.25 -3.18
N LEU A 376 -6.21 -26.77 -4.11
CA LEU A 376 -6.46 -25.33 -4.30
C LEU A 376 -6.86 -24.61 -3.01
N VAL A 377 -7.82 -25.14 -2.24
CA VAL A 377 -8.24 -24.55 -0.96
C VAL A 377 -7.12 -24.63 0.10
N LYS A 378 -6.39 -25.75 0.17
CA LYS A 378 -5.20 -25.87 1.05
C LYS A 378 -4.12 -24.82 0.68
N ARG A 379 -3.98 -24.43 -0.59
CA ARG A 379 -3.08 -23.35 -1.03
C ARG A 379 -3.58 -21.98 -0.63
N VAL A 380 -4.82 -21.61 -0.96
CA VAL A 380 -5.41 -20.31 -0.62
C VAL A 380 -5.37 -20.08 0.89
N ASN A 381 -5.78 -21.07 1.69
CA ASN A 381 -5.64 -21.01 3.16
C ASN A 381 -4.19 -20.84 3.64
N THR A 382 -3.21 -21.39 2.91
CA THR A 382 -1.78 -21.19 3.22
C THR A 382 -1.34 -19.75 3.00
N VAL A 383 -1.92 -19.06 2.02
CA VAL A 383 -1.72 -17.62 1.80
C VAL A 383 -2.29 -16.82 2.96
N LEU A 384 -3.57 -17.06 3.32
CA LEU A 384 -4.26 -16.35 4.40
C LEU A 384 -3.51 -16.46 5.74
N ILE A 385 -3.08 -17.66 6.13
CA ILE A 385 -2.35 -17.83 7.40
C ILE A 385 -0.92 -17.24 7.35
N ASN A 386 -0.30 -17.14 6.16
CA ASN A 386 1.03 -16.55 6.00
C ASN A 386 0.97 -15.02 6.03
N GLU A 387 -0.07 -14.41 5.48
CA GLU A 387 -0.40 -12.99 5.75
C GLU A 387 -0.57 -12.82 7.27
N GLY A 388 -1.55 -13.52 7.85
CA GLY A 388 -1.98 -13.39 9.25
C GLY A 388 -0.96 -13.76 10.34
N GLY A 389 0.31 -13.99 9.98
CA GLY A 389 1.40 -14.20 10.94
C GLY A 389 1.37 -15.53 11.68
N CYS A 390 0.78 -16.56 11.08
CA CYS A 390 0.67 -17.88 11.68
C CYS A 390 2.05 -18.48 12.00
N THR A 391 2.30 -18.73 13.29
CA THR A 391 3.54 -19.39 13.73
C THR A 391 3.68 -20.78 13.12
N LYS A 392 4.92 -21.21 12.84
CA LYS A 392 5.21 -22.55 12.27
C LYS A 392 4.48 -23.69 13.01
N LYS A 393 4.44 -23.63 14.35
CA LYS A 393 3.75 -24.63 15.20
C LYS A 393 2.22 -24.61 15.06
N LEU A 394 1.62 -23.46 14.73
CA LEU A 394 0.20 -23.38 14.39
C LEU A 394 -0.05 -23.87 12.95
N GLN A 395 0.83 -23.55 11.99
CA GLN A 395 0.76 -24.10 10.64
C GLN A 395 0.87 -25.64 10.64
N GLU A 396 1.77 -26.22 11.43
CA GLU A 396 1.92 -27.67 11.56
C GLU A 396 0.64 -28.34 12.11
N ARG A 397 -0.05 -27.70 13.06
CA ARG A 397 -1.36 -28.15 13.57
C ARG A 397 -2.46 -28.06 12.51
N LEU A 398 -2.56 -26.92 11.80
CA LEU A 398 -3.55 -26.71 10.75
C LEU A 398 -3.32 -27.63 9.54
N ASN A 399 -2.06 -27.95 9.22
CA ASN A 399 -1.71 -28.91 8.19
C ASN A 399 -2.13 -30.34 8.57
N LYS A 400 -2.01 -30.72 9.85
CA LYS A 400 -2.54 -32.01 10.36
C LYS A 400 -4.07 -32.12 10.34
N LEU A 401 -4.78 -30.99 10.31
CA LEU A 401 -6.24 -30.91 10.12
C LEU A 401 -6.66 -30.78 8.65
N GLY A 402 -5.72 -30.84 7.70
CA GLY A 402 -6.01 -30.65 6.28
C GLY A 402 -6.41 -29.21 5.89
N VAL A 403 -6.20 -28.22 6.76
CA VAL A 403 -6.61 -26.83 6.49
C VAL A 403 -5.63 -26.12 5.54
N CYS A 404 -4.33 -26.42 5.65
CA CYS A 404 -3.26 -25.74 4.90
C CYS A 404 -2.12 -26.68 4.49
N LEU A 405 -1.17 -26.17 3.72
CA LEU A 405 0.09 -26.84 3.37
C LEU A 405 1.07 -26.89 4.55
N SER A 406 2.04 -27.80 4.48
CA SER A 406 3.17 -27.88 5.41
C SER A 406 4.19 -26.74 5.20
N SER A 407 5.04 -26.49 6.21
CA SER A 407 6.03 -25.42 6.18
C SER A 407 6.91 -25.43 4.91
N GLY A 408 7.35 -26.60 4.45
CA GLY A 408 8.16 -26.73 3.23
C GLY A 408 7.38 -26.45 1.93
N ARG A 409 6.14 -26.95 1.82
CA ARG A 409 5.28 -26.68 0.65
C ARG A 409 4.83 -25.21 0.58
N ARG A 410 4.72 -24.52 1.73
CA ARG A 410 4.53 -23.06 1.80
C ARG A 410 5.71 -22.30 1.18
N ASP A 411 6.96 -22.74 1.41
CA ASP A 411 8.13 -22.11 0.79
C ASP A 411 8.18 -22.30 -0.74
N THR A 412 7.67 -23.41 -1.27
CA THR A 412 7.46 -23.60 -2.72
C THR A 412 6.32 -22.72 -3.24
N LEU A 413 5.21 -22.61 -2.50
CA LEU A 413 4.09 -21.73 -2.85
C LEU A 413 4.53 -20.26 -2.93
N LEU A 414 5.32 -19.76 -1.96
CA LEU A 414 5.83 -18.39 -2.00
C LEU A 414 6.79 -18.14 -3.18
N LYS A 415 7.60 -19.14 -3.59
CA LYS A 415 8.38 -19.04 -4.82
C LYS A 415 7.49 -18.90 -6.07
N LEU A 416 6.41 -19.68 -6.17
CA LEU A 416 5.44 -19.58 -7.26
C LEU A 416 4.76 -18.19 -7.30
N LEU A 417 4.25 -17.72 -6.16
CA LEU A 417 3.61 -16.39 -6.05
C LEU A 417 4.57 -15.25 -6.41
N GLY A 418 5.86 -15.40 -6.12
CA GLY A 418 6.89 -14.40 -6.44
C GLY A 418 7.52 -14.52 -7.82
N GLY A 419 7.18 -15.55 -8.61
CA GLY A 419 7.62 -15.71 -10.01
C GLY A 419 6.63 -15.10 -10.99
N HIS A 420 5.34 -15.36 -10.78
CA HIS A 420 4.24 -14.97 -11.66
C HIS A 420 4.24 -13.50 -12.13
N PHE A 421 4.65 -12.58 -11.25
CA PHE A 421 4.68 -11.16 -11.58
C PHE A 421 5.73 -10.84 -12.65
N SER A 422 6.85 -11.57 -12.73
CA SER A 422 7.81 -11.45 -13.83
C SER A 422 7.19 -11.87 -15.15
N ASP A 423 6.46 -13.00 -15.18
CA ASP A 423 5.74 -13.47 -16.37
C ASP A 423 4.74 -12.43 -16.87
N LYS A 424 4.05 -11.74 -15.94
CA LYS A 424 3.15 -10.63 -16.29
C LYS A 424 3.91 -9.43 -16.87
N VAL A 425 5.05 -9.02 -16.33
CA VAL A 425 5.85 -7.92 -16.95
C VAL A 425 6.28 -8.31 -18.35
N VAL A 426 6.81 -9.52 -18.55
CA VAL A 426 7.20 -10.05 -19.86
C VAL A 426 6.03 -9.99 -20.85
N GLN A 427 4.82 -10.40 -20.45
CA GLN A 427 3.63 -10.31 -21.31
C GLN A 427 3.21 -8.88 -21.66
N GLN A 428 3.41 -7.91 -20.77
CA GLN A 428 3.10 -6.49 -21.04
C GLN A 428 4.19 -5.83 -21.91
N VAL A 429 5.47 -6.17 -21.69
CA VAL A 429 6.58 -5.74 -22.56
C VAL A 429 6.40 -6.29 -23.98
N LYS A 430 5.98 -7.56 -24.15
CA LYS A 430 5.55 -8.14 -25.45
C LYS A 430 4.40 -7.38 -26.14
N ARG A 431 3.64 -6.56 -25.41
CA ARG A 431 2.54 -5.72 -25.91
C ARG A 431 2.94 -4.25 -26.13
N GLY A 432 4.21 -3.89 -25.90
CA GLY A 432 4.70 -2.53 -26.01
C GLY A 432 4.44 -1.64 -24.79
N SER A 433 4.11 -2.22 -23.62
CA SER A 433 4.04 -1.46 -22.37
C SER A 433 5.42 -1.03 -21.89
N VAL A 434 5.55 0.26 -21.54
CA VAL A 434 6.77 0.83 -20.94
C VAL A 434 6.63 0.81 -19.41
N PHE A 435 7.73 0.53 -18.72
CA PHE A 435 7.80 0.49 -17.26
C PHE A 435 8.72 1.59 -16.71
N ARG A 436 8.47 1.98 -15.46
CA ARG A 436 9.36 2.81 -14.62
C ARG A 436 9.70 2.05 -13.34
N GLY A 437 10.81 2.38 -12.70
CA GLY A 437 11.18 1.86 -11.40
C GLY A 437 11.03 2.91 -10.28
N THR A 438 10.63 2.47 -9.09
CA THR A 438 10.70 3.29 -7.87
C THR A 438 11.31 2.46 -6.74
N GLY A 439 12.20 3.06 -5.94
CA GLY A 439 12.93 2.39 -4.86
C GLY A 439 13.05 3.22 -3.58
N ASP A 440 13.25 2.55 -2.45
CA ASP A 440 13.37 3.13 -1.10
C ASP A 440 14.06 2.13 -0.14
N ASN A 441 14.59 2.66 0.97
CA ASN A 441 15.29 1.90 2.01
C ASN A 441 14.37 0.94 2.78
N TRP A 442 14.77 -0.33 2.74
CA TRP A 442 14.17 -1.41 3.49
C TRP A 442 15.01 -1.75 4.72
N ASP A 443 15.09 -0.82 5.67
CA ASP A 443 15.74 -1.08 6.95
C ASP A 443 14.96 -2.10 7.79
N LEU A 444 15.69 -3.04 8.40
CA LEU A 444 15.15 -3.98 9.38
C LEU A 444 16.15 -4.31 10.49
N LYS A 445 15.84 -3.90 11.73
CA LYS A 445 16.56 -4.33 12.93
C LYS A 445 16.13 -5.74 13.37
N ILE A 446 17.05 -6.70 13.33
CA ILE A 446 16.89 -8.05 13.87
C ILE A 446 17.38 -8.05 15.33
N LEU A 447 16.42 -8.08 16.25
CA LEU A 447 16.69 -8.24 17.67
C LEU A 447 17.05 -9.70 18.00
N LYS A 448 18.19 -9.93 18.66
CA LYS A 448 18.60 -11.26 19.15
C LYS A 448 18.03 -11.48 20.55
N GLY A 449 17.51 -12.69 20.82
CA GLY A 449 16.87 -13.02 22.10
C GLY A 449 17.82 -12.92 23.31
N HIS A 450 19.09 -13.25 23.14
CA HIS A 450 20.15 -13.04 24.13
C HIS A 450 21.33 -12.33 23.46
N MET A 451 21.59 -11.07 23.83
CA MET A 451 22.80 -10.38 23.38
C MET A 451 24.03 -10.90 24.15
N ARG A 452 25.15 -11.07 23.44
CA ARG A 452 26.48 -11.45 23.96
C ARG A 452 27.56 -10.70 23.16
N LYS A 453 28.84 -10.77 23.54
CA LYS A 453 29.91 -10.01 22.84
C LYS A 453 29.98 -10.38 21.35
N GLU A 454 29.73 -11.65 21.07
CA GLU A 454 29.76 -12.31 19.76
C GLU A 454 28.37 -12.50 19.13
N ILE A 455 27.30 -12.04 19.80
CA ILE A 455 25.92 -12.08 19.29
C ILE A 455 25.23 -10.75 19.58
N GLN A 456 25.26 -9.84 18.62
CA GLN A 456 24.62 -8.52 18.69
C GLN A 456 23.35 -8.45 17.83
N ASN A 457 22.53 -7.41 18.04
CA ASN A 457 21.45 -7.09 17.12
C ASN A 457 22.04 -6.71 15.76
N GLU A 458 21.42 -7.19 14.69
CA GLU A 458 21.82 -6.86 13.32
C GLU A 458 20.89 -5.76 12.79
N ASP A 459 21.44 -4.69 12.24
CA ASP A 459 20.70 -3.73 11.42
C ASP A 459 20.91 -4.11 9.95
N LEU A 460 19.87 -4.62 9.30
CA LEU A 460 19.90 -4.91 7.87
C LEU A 460 19.49 -3.67 7.10
N HIS A 461 20.45 -3.13 6.34
CA HIS A 461 20.23 -2.10 5.32
C HIS A 461 20.04 -2.80 3.98
N LEU A 462 18.79 -2.89 3.52
CA LEU A 462 18.41 -3.53 2.27
C LEU A 462 17.68 -2.51 1.39
N PHE A 463 17.65 -2.73 0.07
CA PHE A 463 16.92 -1.87 -0.86
C PHE A 463 15.70 -2.59 -1.44
N ALA A 464 14.54 -1.94 -1.45
CA ALA A 464 13.29 -2.49 -1.97
C ALA A 464 12.70 -1.59 -3.05
N SER A 465 11.98 -2.18 -4.01
CA SER A 465 11.58 -1.48 -5.23
C SER A 465 10.36 -2.10 -5.90
N ASN A 466 9.67 -1.31 -6.72
CA ASN A 466 8.64 -1.78 -7.65
C ASN A 466 8.99 -1.36 -9.09
N LEU A 467 8.68 -2.22 -10.06
CA LEU A 467 8.41 -1.80 -11.44
C LEU A 467 6.92 -1.47 -11.56
N ILE A 468 6.61 -0.38 -12.25
CA ILE A 468 5.23 0.08 -12.44
C ILE A 468 5.00 0.40 -13.91
N GLU A 469 3.87 -0.06 -14.43
CA GLU A 469 3.45 0.16 -15.81
C GLU A 469 3.04 1.64 -16.03
N ASN A 470 3.52 2.23 -17.13
CA ASN A 470 3.11 3.57 -17.53
C ASN A 470 1.74 3.52 -18.22
N ARG A 471 0.74 4.22 -17.66
CA ARG A 471 -0.66 4.21 -18.15
C ARG A 471 -0.87 5.01 -19.45
N ILE A 472 0.17 5.69 -19.94
CA ILE A 472 0.18 6.47 -21.17
C ILE A 472 1.41 6.06 -21.96
N ASN A 473 1.23 5.80 -23.27
CA ASN A 473 2.31 5.42 -24.18
C ASN A 473 2.69 6.63 -25.05
N PHE A 474 3.99 6.98 -25.04
CA PHE A 474 4.56 8.13 -25.75
C PHE A 474 5.44 7.74 -26.93
N ASN A 475 5.36 6.51 -27.42
CA ASN A 475 6.26 5.98 -28.47
C ASN A 475 6.12 6.70 -29.82
N HIS A 476 5.03 7.47 -30.01
CA HIS A 476 4.81 8.37 -31.14
C HIS A 476 5.72 9.61 -31.13
N LEU A 477 6.44 9.87 -30.03
CA LEU A 477 7.40 10.97 -29.91
C LEU A 477 8.83 10.51 -30.25
N PRO A 478 9.68 11.40 -30.80
CA PRO A 478 11.11 11.15 -31.03
C PRO A 478 11.85 10.78 -29.74
N ASN A 479 12.89 9.96 -29.89
CA ASN A 479 13.71 9.44 -28.78
C ASN A 479 15.22 9.58 -29.01
N ASP A 480 15.60 10.27 -30.08
CA ASP A 480 16.92 10.17 -30.70
C ASP A 480 17.86 11.26 -30.17
N ASN A 481 17.31 12.40 -29.74
CA ASN A 481 18.04 13.58 -29.30
C ASN A 481 17.32 14.27 -28.12
N PRO A 482 18.04 14.93 -27.18
CA PRO A 482 17.48 15.84 -26.19
C PRO A 482 16.63 16.97 -26.78
N LYS A 483 15.72 17.53 -25.98
CA LYS A 483 14.92 18.71 -26.35
C LYS A 483 15.75 19.98 -26.57
N GLY A 484 16.96 20.08 -26.01
CA GLY A 484 17.89 21.18 -26.27
C GLY A 484 19.20 21.09 -25.48
N ASN A 485 20.08 22.08 -25.66
CA ASN A 485 21.32 22.24 -24.92
C ASN A 485 21.11 23.13 -23.67
N ILE A 486 21.54 22.65 -22.50
CA ILE A 486 21.38 23.36 -21.23
C ILE A 486 22.22 24.65 -21.14
N LYS A 487 23.30 24.79 -21.95
CA LYS A 487 24.08 26.04 -22.06
C LYS A 487 23.25 27.19 -22.63
N ASP A 488 22.38 26.87 -23.57
CA ASP A 488 21.57 27.82 -24.34
C ASP A 488 20.15 27.98 -23.78
N PHE A 489 19.77 27.12 -22.83
CA PHE A 489 18.42 27.07 -22.26
C PHE A 489 18.11 28.31 -21.39
N PRO A 490 17.06 29.10 -21.70
CA PRO A 490 16.83 30.38 -21.00
C PRO A 490 16.54 30.22 -19.50
N ARG A 491 17.33 30.90 -18.66
CA ARG A 491 17.21 30.87 -17.18
C ARG A 491 15.79 31.18 -16.65
N TYR A 492 14.98 31.94 -17.38
CA TYR A 492 13.61 32.25 -16.96
C TYR A 492 12.66 31.04 -17.05
N ASN A 493 12.95 30.02 -17.86
CA ASN A 493 12.13 28.80 -17.99
C ASN A 493 12.10 27.94 -16.72
N PHE A 494 13.06 28.13 -15.80
CA PHE A 494 13.06 27.52 -14.47
C PHE A 494 12.05 28.17 -13.51
N SER A 495 11.51 29.34 -13.87
CA SER A 495 10.50 30.06 -13.10
C SER A 495 9.16 30.00 -13.83
N LEU A 496 8.06 30.22 -13.10
CA LEU A 496 6.72 30.23 -13.70
C LEU A 496 6.55 31.40 -14.68
N ASN A 497 6.19 31.08 -15.92
CA ASN A 497 5.79 32.06 -16.93
C ASN A 497 4.32 32.53 -16.74
N VAL A 498 3.87 33.50 -17.53
CA VAL A 498 2.51 34.08 -17.38
C VAL A 498 1.37 33.07 -17.60
N PRO A 499 1.37 32.25 -18.68
CA PRO A 499 0.46 31.11 -18.81
C PRO A 499 0.47 30.13 -17.62
N GLU A 500 1.64 29.77 -17.10
CA GLU A 500 1.77 28.85 -15.96
C GLU A 500 1.23 29.45 -14.65
N TRP A 501 1.51 30.73 -14.37
CA TRP A 501 0.91 31.47 -13.26
C TRP A 501 -0.62 31.55 -13.37
N LYS A 502 -1.14 31.81 -14.58
CA LYS A 502 -2.58 31.78 -14.84
C LYS A 502 -3.16 30.39 -14.54
N ARG A 503 -2.53 29.33 -15.03
CA ARG A 503 -2.98 27.94 -14.80
C ARG A 503 -2.90 27.54 -13.32
N TYR A 504 -1.89 27.99 -12.59
CA TYR A 504 -1.80 27.81 -11.13
C TYR A 504 -2.96 28.51 -10.41
N ALA A 505 -3.26 29.76 -10.78
CA ALA A 505 -4.36 30.53 -10.20
C ALA A 505 -5.74 29.93 -10.52
N GLU A 506 -6.00 29.48 -11.76
CA GLU A 506 -7.22 28.76 -12.15
C GLU A 506 -7.46 27.52 -11.25
N CYS A 507 -6.42 26.70 -11.05
CA CYS A 507 -6.51 25.53 -10.19
C CYS A 507 -6.73 25.91 -8.71
N ALA A 508 -6.10 26.99 -8.24
CA ALA A 508 -6.29 27.46 -6.86
C ALA A 508 -7.70 28.02 -6.63
N THR A 509 -8.26 28.75 -7.61
CA THR A 509 -9.66 29.20 -7.62
C THR A 509 -10.63 28.04 -7.46
N ILE A 510 -10.40 26.91 -8.15
CA ILE A 510 -11.21 25.68 -7.98
C ILE A 510 -11.06 25.13 -6.55
N ILE A 511 -9.84 25.02 -6.02
CA ILE A 511 -9.58 24.52 -4.66
C ILE A 511 -10.26 25.42 -3.60
N PHE A 512 -10.12 26.74 -3.70
CA PHE A 512 -10.79 27.71 -2.82
C PHE A 512 -12.32 27.64 -2.94
N GLY A 513 -12.85 27.44 -4.16
CA GLY A 513 -14.27 27.20 -4.40
C GLY A 513 -14.80 25.97 -3.65
N ARG A 514 -14.07 24.84 -3.71
CA ARG A 514 -14.42 23.61 -2.98
C ARG A 514 -14.40 23.82 -1.46
N ILE A 515 -13.41 24.55 -0.93
CA ILE A 515 -13.32 24.88 0.50
C ILE A 515 -14.49 25.80 0.91
N VAL A 516 -14.80 26.85 0.15
CA VAL A 516 -15.93 27.74 0.45
C VAL A 516 -17.28 26.99 0.43
N LEU A 517 -17.46 26.01 -0.47
CA LEU A 517 -18.64 25.13 -0.51
C LEU A 517 -18.79 24.25 0.75
N GLU A 518 -17.71 23.92 1.44
CA GLU A 518 -17.70 23.13 2.68
C GLU A 518 -18.14 23.97 3.89
N PHE A 519 -17.80 25.27 3.92
CA PHE A 519 -18.03 26.16 5.07
C PHE A 519 -19.27 27.06 4.97
N PHE A 520 -19.59 27.64 3.80
CA PHE A 520 -20.67 28.64 3.65
C PHE A 520 -21.91 28.04 2.95
N PRO A 521 -23.02 27.75 3.65
CA PRO A 521 -24.19 27.11 3.02
C PRO A 521 -24.84 27.95 1.92
N LYS A 522 -24.74 29.28 1.97
CA LYS A 522 -25.26 30.19 0.94
C LYS A 522 -24.60 30.00 -0.43
N PHE A 523 -23.35 29.53 -0.49
CA PHE A 523 -22.60 29.35 -1.74
C PHE A 523 -22.91 28.03 -2.45
N LYS A 524 -23.71 27.13 -1.85
CA LYS A 524 -23.98 25.76 -2.37
C LYS A 524 -24.55 25.71 -3.79
N PHE A 525 -25.13 26.80 -4.31
CA PHE A 525 -25.56 26.89 -5.71
C PHE A 525 -24.41 26.78 -6.73
N LEU A 526 -23.16 26.99 -6.30
CA LEU A 526 -21.96 26.84 -7.15
C LEU A 526 -21.48 25.39 -7.30
N LYS A 527 -22.03 24.43 -6.54
CA LYS A 527 -21.66 23.01 -6.68
C LYS A 527 -21.93 22.45 -8.09
N SER A 528 -22.82 23.06 -8.88
CA SER A 528 -23.07 22.65 -10.27
C SER A 528 -22.06 23.21 -11.29
N VAL A 529 -21.07 24.02 -10.87
CA VAL A 529 -20.07 24.63 -11.77
C VAL A 529 -18.62 24.49 -11.29
N ILE A 530 -18.40 24.30 -9.99
CA ILE A 530 -17.08 23.96 -9.41
C ILE A 530 -16.88 22.45 -9.58
N PRO A 531 -15.87 21.98 -10.34
CA PRO A 531 -15.72 20.55 -10.63
C PRO A 531 -15.04 19.81 -9.48
N ASP A 532 -15.54 18.61 -9.16
CA ASP A 532 -14.94 17.72 -8.13
C ASP A 532 -13.53 17.25 -8.50
N HIS A 533 -13.23 17.14 -9.81
CA HIS A 533 -11.93 16.77 -10.37
C HIS A 533 -11.42 17.84 -11.33
N ILE A 534 -10.11 18.14 -11.35
CA ILE A 534 -9.52 19.10 -12.32
C ILE A 534 -9.09 18.33 -13.58
N PRO A 535 -9.76 18.51 -14.74
CA PRO A 535 -9.48 17.71 -15.92
C PRO A 535 -8.16 18.11 -16.60
N HIS A 536 -7.52 17.12 -17.22
CA HIS A 536 -6.35 17.24 -18.09
C HIS A 536 -6.45 16.19 -19.22
N GLU A 537 -5.57 16.30 -20.22
CA GLU A 537 -5.58 15.49 -21.45
C GLU A 537 -5.54 13.96 -21.26
N TYR A 538 -5.07 13.50 -20.10
CA TYR A 538 -4.93 12.07 -19.77
C TYR A 538 -5.76 11.61 -18.55
N SER A 539 -6.78 12.36 -18.13
CA SER A 539 -7.58 12.00 -16.94
C SER A 539 -8.26 10.63 -17.06
N GLN A 540 -8.61 10.18 -18.28
CA GLN A 540 -9.15 8.85 -18.50
C GLN A 540 -8.12 7.75 -18.19
N GLN A 541 -6.90 7.89 -18.71
CA GLN A 541 -5.76 6.99 -18.47
C GLN A 541 -5.35 6.99 -16.99
N MET A 542 -5.27 8.16 -16.36
CA MET A 542 -4.94 8.28 -14.93
C MET A 542 -6.04 7.73 -14.01
N SER A 543 -7.27 7.58 -14.49
CA SER A 543 -8.33 6.89 -13.76
C SER A 543 -8.18 5.36 -13.74
N GLN A 544 -7.31 4.76 -14.56
CA GLN A 544 -7.16 3.30 -14.64
C GLN A 544 -6.31 2.74 -13.49
N LYS A 545 -6.67 1.55 -12.97
CA LYS A 545 -5.88 0.86 -11.94
C LYS A 545 -4.49 0.49 -12.49
N SER A 546 -3.45 0.75 -11.71
CA SER A 546 -2.05 0.54 -12.13
C SER A 546 -1.59 -0.91 -11.96
N THR A 547 -0.76 -1.42 -12.90
CA THR A 547 0.02 -2.65 -12.69
C THR A 547 1.29 -2.29 -11.92
N ILE A 548 1.46 -2.88 -10.73
CA ILE A 548 2.63 -2.74 -9.86
C ILE A 548 3.23 -4.14 -9.68
N VAL A 549 4.55 -4.26 -9.82
CA VAL A 549 5.31 -5.50 -9.69
C VAL A 549 6.48 -5.27 -8.75
N SER A 550 6.45 -5.91 -7.57
CA SER A 550 7.49 -5.74 -6.56
C SER A 550 8.74 -6.53 -6.93
N LEU A 551 9.86 -5.84 -7.02
CA LEU A 551 11.15 -6.43 -7.35
C LEU A 551 11.74 -7.21 -6.16
N PRO A 552 12.71 -8.10 -6.41
CA PRO A 552 13.49 -8.73 -5.35
C PRO A 552 14.15 -7.67 -4.46
N ILE A 553 14.13 -7.87 -3.14
CA ILE A 553 14.93 -7.03 -2.24
C ILE A 553 16.41 -7.33 -2.44
N ILE A 554 17.20 -6.26 -2.57
CA ILE A 554 18.65 -6.26 -2.79
C ILE A 554 19.36 -6.04 -1.44
N ASN A 555 20.49 -6.73 -1.22
CA ASN A 555 21.31 -6.57 -0.01
C ASN A 555 22.36 -5.48 -0.22
N ALA A 556 21.90 -4.24 -0.24
CA ALA A 556 22.68 -3.06 -0.58
C ALA A 556 22.15 -1.85 0.21
N ASN A 557 23.06 -0.98 0.65
CA ASN A 557 22.78 0.27 1.34
C ASN A 557 23.11 1.46 0.43
N GLU A 558 22.10 2.21 0.00
CA GLU A 558 22.26 3.36 -0.92
C GLU A 558 23.23 4.45 -0.42
N ALA A 559 23.58 4.47 0.88
CA ALA A 559 24.54 5.41 1.41
C ALA A 559 25.97 5.22 0.84
N LYS A 560 26.27 4.06 0.22
CA LYS A 560 27.54 3.76 -0.46
C LYS A 560 27.37 3.70 -1.98
N TYR A 561 28.38 4.13 -2.73
CA TYR A 561 28.35 4.04 -4.20
C TYR A 561 28.49 2.61 -4.71
N ASP A 562 29.31 1.75 -4.09
CA ASP A 562 29.48 0.34 -4.46
C ASP A 562 28.15 -0.43 -4.42
N ASP A 563 27.39 -0.20 -3.35
CA ASP A 563 26.07 -0.77 -3.14
C ASP A 563 25.05 -0.20 -4.16
N CYS A 564 25.15 1.09 -4.54
CA CYS A 564 24.34 1.69 -5.60
C CYS A 564 24.65 1.14 -7.00
N VAL A 565 25.92 0.96 -7.34
CA VAL A 565 26.37 0.35 -8.60
C VAL A 565 25.87 -1.10 -8.68
N HIS A 566 25.93 -1.84 -7.57
CA HIS A 566 25.34 -3.18 -7.48
C HIS A 566 23.80 -3.16 -7.66
N ILE A 567 23.09 -2.18 -7.08
CA ILE A 567 21.64 -2.00 -7.29
C ILE A 567 21.33 -1.74 -8.78
N LEU A 568 22.01 -0.77 -9.41
CA LEU A 568 21.77 -0.40 -10.81
C LEU A 568 22.07 -1.55 -11.77
N ARG A 569 23.21 -2.26 -11.61
CA ARG A 569 23.52 -3.45 -12.41
C ARG A 569 22.51 -4.58 -12.20
N THR A 570 21.99 -4.73 -10.98
CA THR A 570 20.95 -5.72 -10.67
C THR A 570 19.64 -5.41 -11.39
N TYR A 571 19.25 -4.13 -11.48
CA TYR A 571 18.08 -3.72 -12.28
C TYR A 571 18.30 -3.94 -13.77
N GLU A 572 19.42 -3.48 -14.32
CA GLU A 572 19.74 -3.64 -15.74
C GLU A 572 19.70 -5.10 -16.17
N LYS A 573 20.24 -5.99 -15.33
CA LYS A 573 20.15 -7.43 -15.54
C LYS A 573 18.71 -7.94 -15.56
N TRP A 574 17.85 -7.51 -14.62
CA TRP A 574 16.43 -7.89 -14.65
C TRP A 574 15.68 -7.31 -15.86
N ILE A 575 16.05 -6.12 -16.33
CA ILE A 575 15.50 -5.53 -17.56
C ILE A 575 15.89 -6.39 -18.76
N ALA A 576 17.18 -6.72 -18.91
CA ALA A 576 17.63 -7.62 -19.97
C ALA A 576 16.98 -9.01 -19.89
N GLU A 577 16.88 -9.62 -18.69
CA GLU A 577 16.18 -10.90 -18.47
C GLU A 577 14.70 -10.82 -18.92
N ILE A 578 14.01 -9.71 -18.66
CA ILE A 578 12.63 -9.47 -19.07
C ILE A 578 12.53 -9.29 -20.60
N TYR A 579 13.43 -8.54 -21.22
CA TYR A 579 13.38 -8.27 -22.67
C TYR A 579 13.84 -9.47 -23.52
N VAL A 580 14.77 -10.30 -23.04
CA VAL A 580 15.10 -11.61 -23.66
C VAL A 580 13.89 -12.55 -23.57
N GLN A 581 13.24 -12.65 -22.39
CA GLN A 581 11.99 -13.41 -22.28
C GLN A 581 10.84 -12.80 -23.09
N ALA A 582 10.90 -11.50 -23.40
CA ALA A 582 10.00 -10.82 -24.31
C ALA A 582 10.26 -11.16 -25.79
N GLY A 583 11.44 -11.67 -26.15
CA GLY A 583 11.85 -11.80 -27.56
C GLY A 583 12.11 -10.44 -28.21
N LEU A 584 12.54 -9.45 -27.42
CA LEU A 584 12.91 -8.10 -27.87
C LEU A 584 14.42 -7.81 -27.71
N LEU A 585 15.18 -8.78 -27.19
CA LEU A 585 16.63 -8.77 -27.05
C LEU A 585 17.11 -10.21 -27.28
N ASP A 586 18.14 -10.42 -28.10
CA ASP A 586 18.54 -11.77 -28.53
C ASP A 586 19.31 -12.53 -27.44
N GLU A 587 20.25 -11.87 -26.75
CA GLU A 587 21.08 -12.46 -25.70
C GLU A 587 21.20 -11.55 -24.47
N LEU A 588 21.58 -12.13 -23.32
CA LEU A 588 21.87 -11.36 -22.11
C LEU A 588 23.25 -10.69 -22.22
N PRO A 589 23.37 -9.38 -21.98
CA PRO A 589 24.67 -8.70 -21.97
C PRO A 589 25.54 -9.16 -20.79
N HIS A 590 26.86 -9.01 -20.93
CA HIS A 590 27.81 -9.26 -19.84
C HIS A 590 27.51 -8.28 -18.69
N THR A 591 27.26 -8.81 -17.49
CA THR A 591 26.61 -8.06 -16.38
C THR A 591 27.43 -8.08 -15.09
N ASP A 592 28.76 -8.06 -15.20
CA ASP A 592 29.66 -7.85 -14.06
C ASP A 592 29.58 -6.41 -13.54
N ASN A 593 29.81 -6.19 -12.25
CA ASN A 593 29.88 -4.83 -11.71
C ASN A 593 31.09 -4.10 -12.33
N PRO A 594 30.93 -2.88 -12.88
CA PRO A 594 32.05 -2.11 -13.40
C PRO A 594 32.96 -1.65 -12.25
N LEU A 595 34.26 -1.48 -12.53
CA LEU A 595 35.19 -0.91 -11.56
C LEU A 595 34.84 0.56 -11.32
N ILE A 596 34.70 0.94 -10.05
CA ILE A 596 34.38 2.31 -9.63
C ILE A 596 35.69 3.10 -9.51
N PRO A 597 35.87 4.22 -10.23
CA PRO A 597 37.08 5.02 -10.13
C PRO A 597 37.21 5.74 -8.79
N ASP A 598 38.45 5.91 -8.32
CA ASP A 598 38.78 6.76 -7.17
C ASP A 598 38.55 8.24 -7.52
N GLY A 599 37.42 8.81 -7.09
CA GLY A 599 37.11 10.22 -7.35
C GLY A 599 35.87 10.77 -6.62
N PRO A 600 35.67 12.10 -6.65
CA PRO A 600 34.48 12.74 -6.11
C PRO A 600 33.31 12.68 -7.11
N ALA A 601 32.24 11.97 -6.77
CA ALA A 601 31.03 11.87 -7.59
C ALA A 601 30.22 13.18 -7.65
N ALA A 602 29.78 13.64 -8.83
CA ALA A 602 28.89 14.78 -8.95
C ALA A 602 27.41 14.39 -8.77
N SER A 603 26.76 14.94 -7.74
CA SER A 603 25.33 14.72 -7.45
C SER A 603 24.35 15.23 -8.52
N GLY A 604 24.84 15.99 -9.50
CA GLY A 604 24.00 16.55 -10.58
C GLY A 604 23.53 15.49 -11.59
N GLN A 605 24.38 14.49 -11.88
CA GLN A 605 24.53 13.92 -13.22
C GLN A 605 25.00 15.01 -14.19
N THR A 606 26.26 15.44 -14.11
CA THR A 606 26.79 16.43 -15.07
C THR A 606 27.02 15.74 -16.42
N ASN A 607 27.64 14.56 -16.37
CA ASN A 607 27.84 13.65 -17.49
C ASN A 607 26.57 12.80 -17.81
N ALA A 608 25.36 13.33 -17.64
CA ALA A 608 24.12 12.53 -17.55
C ALA A 608 23.80 11.65 -18.76
N HIS A 609 24.13 12.12 -19.97
CA HIS A 609 23.62 11.60 -21.23
C HIS A 609 24.70 11.66 -22.31
N GLN A 610 25.37 10.53 -22.56
CA GLN A 610 26.05 10.35 -23.84
C GLN A 610 25.02 9.98 -24.92
N PRO A 611 25.23 10.33 -26.20
CA PRO A 611 24.39 9.85 -27.30
C PRO A 611 24.41 8.31 -27.38
N ASP A 612 23.27 7.72 -27.73
CA ASP A 612 23.16 6.27 -27.87
C ASP A 612 23.93 5.78 -29.11
N THR A 613 24.83 4.83 -28.90
CA THR A 613 25.55 4.15 -29.99
C THR A 613 24.62 3.18 -30.70
N HIS A 614 24.59 3.18 -32.04
CA HIS A 614 23.73 2.26 -32.81
C HIS A 614 24.01 0.77 -32.54
N ASP A 615 25.22 0.44 -32.10
CA ASP A 615 25.64 -0.92 -31.74
C ASP A 615 25.12 -1.39 -30.37
N ASP A 616 24.50 -0.49 -29.58
CA ASP A 616 23.86 -0.84 -28.31
C ASP A 616 22.49 -1.48 -28.55
N ALA A 617 22.36 -2.75 -28.16
CA ALA A 617 21.13 -3.54 -28.25
C ALA A 617 20.05 -3.11 -27.24
N MET A 618 20.40 -2.39 -26.16
CA MET A 618 19.47 -1.98 -25.10
C MET A 618 19.05 -0.49 -25.16
N ARG A 619 19.48 0.27 -26.17
CA ARG A 619 19.21 1.72 -26.31
C ARG A 619 17.74 2.15 -26.16
N GLU A 620 16.79 1.38 -26.70
CA GLU A 620 15.34 1.64 -26.60
C GLU A 620 14.72 1.17 -25.26
N MET A 621 15.50 0.50 -24.39
CA MET A 621 15.04 -0.20 -23.18
C MET A 621 15.27 0.63 -21.90
N LYS A 622 15.25 1.96 -22.04
CA LYS A 622 15.51 2.91 -20.95
C LYS A 622 14.35 2.98 -19.95
N ILE A 623 14.61 2.56 -18.71
CA ILE A 623 13.70 2.66 -17.57
C ILE A 623 14.13 3.83 -16.70
N THR A 624 13.25 4.84 -16.57
CA THR A 624 13.41 5.88 -15.56
C THR A 624 13.24 5.29 -14.17
N PHE A 625 14.18 5.56 -13.27
CA PHE A 625 14.08 5.21 -11.85
C PHE A 625 13.75 6.43 -10.99
N ALA A 626 13.10 6.22 -9.85
CA ALA A 626 12.83 7.26 -8.87
C ALA A 626 13.04 6.78 -7.44
N GLY A 627 13.31 7.73 -6.55
CA GLY A 627 13.48 7.50 -5.11
C GLY A 627 13.56 8.82 -4.36
N ASP A 628 13.87 8.75 -3.07
CA ASP A 628 14.00 9.93 -2.22
C ASP A 628 15.21 10.81 -2.63
N GLN A 629 15.43 11.92 -1.91
CA GLN A 629 16.53 12.84 -2.21
C GLN A 629 17.92 12.20 -2.01
N LEU A 630 18.08 11.23 -1.10
CA LEU A 630 19.31 10.45 -0.95
C LEU A 630 19.43 9.44 -2.09
N THR A 631 18.40 8.62 -2.37
CA THR A 631 18.41 7.65 -3.48
C THR A 631 18.78 8.31 -4.80
N ARG A 632 18.09 9.41 -5.16
CA ARG A 632 18.25 10.08 -6.46
C ARG A 632 19.65 10.67 -6.62
N VAL A 633 20.23 11.27 -5.58
CA VAL A 633 21.61 11.78 -5.59
C VAL A 633 22.65 10.65 -5.60
N ARG A 634 22.37 9.53 -4.94
CA ARG A 634 23.31 8.41 -4.86
C ARG A 634 23.37 7.62 -6.16
N PHE A 635 22.25 7.37 -6.81
CA PHE A 635 22.21 6.77 -8.15
C PHE A 635 22.79 7.73 -9.20
N ALA A 636 22.51 9.03 -9.09
CA ALA A 636 23.14 10.07 -9.90
C ALA A 636 24.67 10.04 -9.81
N GLY A 637 25.23 10.06 -8.60
CA GLY A 637 26.67 10.01 -8.37
C GLY A 637 27.31 8.68 -8.78
N ALA A 638 26.61 7.55 -8.61
CA ALA A 638 27.08 6.24 -9.08
C ALA A 638 27.21 6.19 -10.61
N LYS A 639 26.23 6.74 -11.35
CA LYS A 639 26.30 6.90 -12.81
C LYS A 639 27.40 7.88 -13.23
N ASP A 640 27.56 8.98 -12.50
CA ASP A 640 28.55 10.01 -12.82
C ASP A 640 29.99 9.52 -12.64
N LEU A 641 30.30 8.77 -11.58
CA LEU A 641 31.60 8.08 -11.40
C LEU A 641 31.96 7.15 -12.56
N LEU A 642 30.95 6.53 -13.19
CA LEU A 642 31.10 5.57 -14.28
C LEU A 642 30.95 6.21 -15.66
N SER A 643 30.76 7.53 -15.76
CA SER A 643 30.54 8.24 -17.03
C SER A 643 31.67 8.08 -18.06
N GLY A 644 32.91 7.83 -17.61
CA GLY A 644 34.07 7.54 -18.46
C GLY A 644 34.11 6.11 -19.02
N SER A 645 33.21 5.21 -18.59
CA SER A 645 33.18 3.81 -19.04
C SER A 645 32.73 3.68 -20.50
N HIS A 646 33.34 2.72 -21.21
CA HIS A 646 33.19 2.58 -22.65
C HIS A 646 31.78 2.18 -23.11
N THR A 647 31.09 1.29 -22.40
CA THR A 647 29.76 0.79 -22.81
C THR A 647 28.61 1.59 -22.17
N ALA A 648 27.47 1.66 -22.88
CA ALA A 648 26.24 2.25 -22.35
C ALA A 648 25.72 1.50 -21.10
N ALA A 649 25.97 0.20 -21.00
CA ALA A 649 25.64 -0.60 -19.83
C ALA A 649 26.50 -0.24 -18.61
N ASP A 650 27.81 -0.08 -18.76
CA ASP A 650 28.68 0.34 -17.65
C ASP A 650 28.37 1.75 -17.16
N ARG A 651 27.97 2.64 -18.07
CA ARG A 651 27.43 3.98 -17.73
C ARG A 651 25.99 3.95 -17.18
N PHE A 652 25.35 2.79 -17.08
CA PHE A 652 23.94 2.63 -16.71
C PHE A 652 22.98 3.58 -17.48
N GLU A 653 23.11 3.68 -18.80
CA GLU A 653 22.16 4.46 -19.61
C GLU A 653 20.73 3.89 -19.49
N HIS A 654 20.60 2.56 -19.49
CA HIS A 654 19.32 1.83 -19.45
C HIS A 654 18.51 1.99 -18.15
N CYS A 655 19.18 2.30 -17.04
CA CYS A 655 18.54 2.52 -15.73
C CYS A 655 18.43 4.01 -15.38
N SER A 656 18.40 4.88 -16.39
CA SER A 656 18.36 6.34 -16.23
C SER A 656 17.29 6.96 -17.14
N PRO A 657 16.84 8.22 -16.90
CA PRO A 657 17.24 9.16 -15.84
C PRO A 657 16.71 8.82 -14.43
N PHE A 658 17.11 9.61 -13.43
CA PHE A 658 16.65 9.49 -12.04
C PHE A 658 15.74 10.66 -11.64
N LYS A 659 14.53 10.37 -11.13
CA LYS A 659 13.53 11.38 -10.72
C LYS A 659 13.44 11.56 -9.19
N PRO A 660 13.45 12.81 -8.67
CA PRO A 660 13.10 13.09 -7.28
C PRO A 660 11.58 12.96 -7.07
N VAL A 661 11.18 12.21 -6.07
CA VAL A 661 9.78 11.80 -5.84
C VAL A 661 8.91 12.84 -5.11
N MET A 662 7.59 12.71 -5.27
CA MET A 662 6.64 13.79 -4.94
C MET A 662 6.23 13.83 -3.46
N TRP A 663 6.01 12.69 -2.79
CA TRP A 663 5.57 12.70 -1.39
C TRP A 663 6.71 13.16 -0.45
N HIS A 664 7.95 12.71 -0.65
CA HIS A 664 9.12 13.26 0.05
C HIS A 664 9.34 14.76 -0.25
N THR A 665 9.10 15.22 -1.48
CA THR A 665 9.15 16.66 -1.82
C THR A 665 8.09 17.45 -1.06
N LYS A 666 6.85 16.94 -0.99
CA LYS A 666 5.75 17.55 -0.21
C LYS A 666 6.04 17.52 1.30
N ALA A 667 6.63 16.45 1.83
CA ALA A 667 7.10 16.40 3.22
C ALA A 667 8.22 17.41 3.49
N SER A 668 9.06 17.70 2.50
CA SER A 668 10.11 18.73 2.60
C SER A 668 9.52 20.15 2.57
N LEU A 669 8.47 20.40 1.77
CA LEU A 669 7.68 21.64 1.83
C LEU A 669 6.93 21.79 3.16
N LEU A 670 6.40 20.70 3.71
CA LEU A 670 5.74 20.71 5.02
C LEU A 670 6.76 21.02 6.12
N GLN A 671 7.96 20.41 6.09
CA GLN A 671 9.04 20.70 7.02
C GLN A 671 9.52 22.15 6.89
N TYR A 672 9.63 22.68 5.67
CA TYR A 672 9.87 24.10 5.41
C TYR A 672 8.81 24.96 6.10
N SER A 673 7.53 24.62 5.91
CA SER A 673 6.40 25.40 6.43
C SER A 673 6.35 25.42 7.96
N TYR A 674 6.65 24.30 8.63
CA TYR A 674 6.82 24.29 10.09
C TYR A 674 8.05 25.08 10.55
N SER A 675 9.20 24.96 9.89
CA SER A 675 10.39 25.77 10.20
C SER A 675 10.16 27.28 10.03
N PHE A 676 9.24 27.66 9.14
CA PHE A 676 8.93 29.07 8.84
C PHE A 676 7.81 29.65 9.72
N LEU A 677 6.77 28.86 10.03
CA LEU A 677 5.53 29.34 10.68
C LEU A 677 5.29 28.82 12.11
N HIS A 678 6.10 27.87 12.61
CA HIS A 678 5.94 27.32 13.96
C HIS A 678 7.18 27.61 14.84
N LYS A 679 7.05 28.63 15.69
CA LYS A 679 7.98 28.93 16.78
C LYS A 679 7.43 28.39 18.10
N ALA A 680 8.28 27.97 19.03
CA ALA A 680 7.83 27.31 20.27
C ALA A 680 7.21 28.30 21.27
N GLU A 681 7.74 29.51 21.25
CA GLU A 681 7.38 30.70 22.01
C GLU A 681 6.01 31.28 21.61
N SER A 682 5.52 31.07 20.38
CA SER A 682 4.26 31.66 19.90
C SER A 682 2.98 30.98 20.43
N VAL A 683 3.09 30.18 21.49
CA VAL A 683 1.98 29.39 22.08
C VAL A 683 0.81 30.24 22.57
N ASN A 684 1.06 31.46 23.02
CA ASN A 684 0.04 32.41 23.47
C ASN A 684 -0.40 33.39 22.37
N GLN A 685 0.20 33.33 21.17
CA GLN A 685 -0.10 34.22 20.05
C GLN A 685 -1.16 33.57 19.16
N VAL A 686 -2.41 34.00 19.36
CA VAL A 686 -3.61 33.55 18.63
C VAL A 686 -3.37 33.60 17.12
N GLY A 687 -3.85 32.58 16.40
CA GLY A 687 -3.67 32.46 14.95
C GLY A 687 -2.37 31.78 14.51
N THR A 688 -1.35 31.68 15.37
CA THR A 688 -0.09 31.00 14.99
C THR A 688 -0.24 29.48 14.96
N LEU A 689 0.58 28.80 14.15
CA LEU A 689 0.54 27.34 13.97
C LEU A 689 0.84 26.59 15.27
N LYS A 690 1.64 27.17 16.16
CA LYS A 690 1.90 26.68 17.52
C LYS A 690 0.68 26.83 18.44
N TYR A 691 0.01 27.98 18.43
CA TYR A 691 -1.20 28.22 19.22
C TYR A 691 -2.28 27.18 18.90
N PHE A 692 -2.59 26.98 17.61
CA PHE A 692 -3.56 25.97 17.19
C PHE A 692 -3.13 24.53 17.50
N ARG A 693 -1.84 24.20 17.39
CA ARG A 693 -1.30 22.88 17.78
C ARG A 693 -1.65 22.53 19.22
N GLU A 694 -1.48 23.48 20.14
CA GLU A 694 -1.74 23.24 21.56
C GLU A 694 -3.24 23.37 21.92
N LYS A 695 -3.98 24.35 21.37
CA LYS A 695 -5.44 24.50 21.60
C LYS A 695 -6.20 23.22 21.30
N TYR A 696 -6.02 22.65 20.10
CA TYR A 696 -6.67 21.40 19.69
C TYR A 696 -5.88 20.14 20.09
N ASN A 697 -4.88 20.28 20.97
CA ASN A 697 -4.11 19.17 21.54
C ASN A 697 -3.53 18.21 20.48
N ARG A 698 -3.19 18.73 19.28
CA ARG A 698 -2.70 18.01 18.09
C ARG A 698 -1.22 17.60 18.25
N ARG A 699 -0.94 16.84 19.32
CA ARG A 699 0.42 16.41 19.72
C ARG A 699 1.09 15.48 18.72
N ASN A 700 0.32 14.88 17.82
CA ASN A 700 0.81 14.11 16.69
C ASN A 700 1.50 14.98 15.63
N ALA A 701 1.19 16.27 15.47
CA ALA A 701 2.01 17.13 14.62
C ALA A 701 3.44 17.26 15.20
N THR A 702 4.47 16.98 14.41
CA THR A 702 5.89 16.93 14.85
C THR A 702 6.77 17.99 14.16
N PRO A 703 6.66 19.29 14.52
CA PRO A 703 7.39 20.40 13.89
C PRO A 703 8.90 20.20 13.70
N SER A 704 9.56 19.51 14.62
CA SER A 704 11.02 19.25 14.57
C SER A 704 11.44 18.21 13.52
N LYS A 705 10.52 17.34 13.11
CA LYS A 705 10.69 16.31 12.09
C LYS A 705 9.33 15.81 11.65
N VAL A 706 8.75 16.42 10.62
CA VAL A 706 7.36 16.13 10.19
C VAL A 706 7.16 14.67 9.78
N LEU A 707 8.22 13.99 9.29
CA LEU A 707 8.17 12.56 8.94
C LEU A 707 7.99 11.62 10.15
N ASP A 708 8.21 12.07 11.39
CA ASP A 708 7.91 11.25 12.58
C ASP A 708 6.40 11.04 12.79
N SER A 709 5.57 11.94 12.25
CA SER A 709 4.12 11.75 12.07
C SER A 709 3.62 12.66 10.96
N TYR A 710 3.79 12.17 9.73
CA TYR A 710 3.49 12.95 8.51
C TYR A 710 2.01 13.36 8.44
N GLU A 711 1.10 12.40 8.58
CA GLU A 711 -0.35 12.59 8.51
C GLU A 711 -0.83 13.66 9.51
N GLY A 712 -0.46 13.54 10.79
CA GLY A 712 -0.84 14.51 11.83
C GLY A 712 -0.22 15.91 11.64
N SER A 713 0.94 16.00 10.98
CA SER A 713 1.58 17.26 10.64
C SER A 713 0.94 17.92 9.41
N GLU A 714 0.51 17.13 8.41
CA GLU A 714 -0.17 17.58 7.19
C GLU A 714 -1.61 18.04 7.51
N GLU A 715 -2.36 17.26 8.31
CA GLU A 715 -3.70 17.59 8.79
C GLU A 715 -3.75 18.98 9.44
N LEU A 716 -2.98 19.19 10.51
CA LEU A 716 -2.99 20.46 11.26
C LEU A 716 -2.64 21.65 10.36
N PHE A 717 -1.65 21.49 9.48
CA PHE A 717 -1.23 22.56 8.58
C PHE A 717 -2.32 22.92 7.56
N LEU A 718 -3.03 21.92 7.04
CA LEU A 718 -4.13 22.12 6.11
C LEU A 718 -5.39 22.69 6.78
N SER A 719 -5.74 22.25 7.99
CA SER A 719 -6.86 22.82 8.77
C SER A 719 -6.63 24.30 9.10
N VAL A 720 -5.42 24.67 9.55
CA VAL A 720 -5.05 26.08 9.78
C VAL A 720 -5.04 26.87 8.46
N GLY A 721 -4.56 26.28 7.37
CA GLY A 721 -4.61 26.88 6.03
C GLY A 721 -6.04 27.16 5.55
N LYS A 722 -6.95 26.18 5.67
CA LYS A 722 -8.39 26.36 5.41
C LYS A 722 -8.98 27.49 6.25
N ALA A 723 -8.71 27.52 7.56
CA ALA A 723 -9.26 28.54 8.45
C ALA A 723 -8.83 29.96 8.04
N TYR A 724 -7.57 30.14 7.61
CA TYR A 724 -7.13 31.41 7.03
C TYR A 724 -7.81 31.74 5.70
N ILE A 725 -7.98 30.76 4.79
CA ILE A 725 -8.70 30.96 3.51
C ILE A 725 -10.16 31.37 3.75
N ILE A 726 -10.84 30.73 4.71
CA ILE A 726 -12.23 31.06 5.07
C ILE A 726 -12.33 32.43 5.74
N THR A 727 -11.40 32.78 6.63
CA THR A 727 -11.36 34.12 7.24
C THR A 727 -11.09 35.21 6.19
N ALA A 728 -10.24 34.93 5.20
CA ALA A 728 -10.05 35.81 4.04
C ALA A 728 -11.32 35.93 3.19
N ALA A 729 -12.06 34.84 2.99
CA ALA A 729 -13.32 34.84 2.24
C ALA A 729 -14.42 35.65 2.96
N LEU A 730 -14.54 35.53 4.29
CA LEU A 730 -15.44 36.36 5.09
C LEU A 730 -15.14 37.86 4.92
N ASN A 731 -13.86 38.24 5.03
CA ASN A 731 -13.41 39.61 4.75
C ASN A 731 -13.71 40.08 3.31
N PHE A 732 -13.46 39.22 2.31
CA PHE A 732 -13.63 39.55 0.89
C PHE A 732 -15.09 39.71 0.45
N PHE A 733 -15.99 38.89 0.99
CA PHE A 733 -17.43 38.96 0.75
C PHE A 733 -18.16 39.89 1.73
N GLY A 734 -17.44 40.45 2.72
CA GLY A 734 -18.03 41.32 3.74
C GLY A 734 -19.11 40.59 4.55
N MET A 735 -18.81 39.37 4.99
CA MET A 735 -19.68 38.51 5.80
C MET A 735 -19.21 38.49 7.25
N SER A 736 -20.15 38.58 8.17
CA SER A 736 -19.91 38.62 9.62
C SER A 736 -19.67 37.23 10.21
N ASP A 737 -20.33 36.22 9.64
CA ASP A 737 -20.25 34.80 10.03
C ASP A 737 -20.44 33.86 8.81
N LEU A 738 -20.45 32.55 9.05
CA LEU A 738 -20.50 31.51 8.02
C LEU A 738 -21.87 31.36 7.30
N GLU A 739 -22.94 31.86 7.92
CA GLU A 739 -24.33 31.79 7.45
C GLU A 739 -24.85 33.14 6.91
N ASP A 740 -24.07 34.21 7.05
CA ASP A 740 -24.35 35.55 6.53
C ASP A 740 -24.43 35.58 4.97
N THR A 741 -24.91 36.69 4.40
CA THR A 741 -25.01 36.89 2.95
C THR A 741 -24.02 37.97 2.49
N PRO A 742 -23.23 37.74 1.41
CA PRO A 742 -22.22 38.69 0.95
C PRO A 742 -22.72 40.14 0.81
N SER A 743 -22.10 41.05 1.56
CA SER A 743 -22.32 42.51 1.44
C SER A 743 -21.36 43.14 0.42
N ALA A 744 -20.17 42.57 0.23
CA ALA A 744 -19.23 42.85 -0.86
C ALA A 744 -19.22 41.69 -1.86
N HIS A 745 -18.83 41.94 -3.12
CA HIS A 745 -18.84 40.93 -4.20
C HIS A 745 -20.17 40.14 -4.31
N LYS A 746 -21.28 40.87 -4.13
CA LYS A 746 -22.64 40.35 -3.93
C LYS A 746 -23.06 39.34 -5.01
N PHE A 747 -23.89 38.38 -4.59
CA PHE A 747 -24.59 37.49 -5.52
C PHE A 747 -25.42 38.29 -6.54
N PRO A 748 -25.32 38.00 -7.85
CA PRO A 748 -26.26 38.53 -8.83
C PRO A 748 -27.69 38.09 -8.52
N GLU A 749 -28.68 38.92 -8.85
CA GLU A 749 -30.09 38.63 -8.58
C GLU A 749 -30.48 37.22 -9.06
N ASN A 750 -31.11 36.44 -8.18
CA ASN A 750 -31.60 35.08 -8.45
C ASN A 750 -30.54 34.11 -9.04
N ILE A 751 -29.24 34.32 -8.78
CA ILE A 751 -28.13 33.49 -9.32
C ILE A 751 -28.30 31.99 -9.06
N ALA A 752 -28.94 31.59 -7.96
CA ALA A 752 -29.25 30.20 -7.64
C ALA A 752 -30.16 29.52 -8.70
N HIS A 753 -31.06 30.29 -9.33
CA HIS A 753 -31.99 29.81 -10.37
C HIS A 753 -31.49 30.08 -11.80
N LYS A 754 -30.43 30.89 -11.98
CA LYS A 754 -29.81 31.14 -13.28
C LYS A 754 -29.05 29.92 -13.80
N SER A 755 -28.77 29.94 -15.11
CA SER A 755 -28.11 28.84 -15.83
C SER A 755 -26.66 28.59 -15.36
N SER A 756 -26.11 27.45 -15.75
CA SER A 756 -24.74 27.04 -15.38
C SER A 756 -23.68 28.02 -15.90
N GLU A 757 -23.87 28.64 -17.07
CA GLU A 757 -22.94 29.63 -17.63
C GLU A 757 -22.93 30.90 -16.76
N ASN A 758 -24.08 31.33 -16.26
CA ASN A 758 -24.20 32.49 -15.37
C ASN A 758 -23.57 32.23 -14.01
N LYS A 759 -23.81 31.04 -13.43
CA LYS A 759 -23.18 30.60 -12.17
C LYS A 759 -21.67 30.50 -12.31
N LYS A 760 -21.18 29.94 -13.42
CA LYS A 760 -19.76 29.86 -13.75
C LYS A 760 -19.15 31.25 -13.93
N LYS A 761 -19.81 32.16 -14.68
CA LYS A 761 -19.32 33.54 -14.87
C LYS A 761 -19.17 34.30 -13.54
N TYR A 762 -20.09 34.11 -12.58
CA TYR A 762 -19.93 34.67 -11.24
C TYR A 762 -18.76 34.03 -10.47
N PHE A 763 -18.62 32.70 -10.54
CA PHE A 763 -17.50 31.98 -9.91
C PHE A 763 -16.14 32.45 -10.46
N ASP A 764 -15.96 32.40 -11.78
CA ASP A 764 -14.71 32.75 -12.46
C ASP A 764 -14.29 34.22 -12.17
N ASP A 765 -15.25 35.15 -12.08
CA ASP A 765 -14.98 36.57 -11.75
C ASP A 765 -14.71 36.78 -10.24
N ALA A 766 -15.62 36.35 -9.36
CA ALA A 766 -15.52 36.64 -7.93
C ALA A 766 -14.40 35.85 -7.25
N PHE A 767 -14.26 34.55 -7.54
CA PHE A 767 -13.17 33.74 -6.99
C PHE A 767 -11.85 33.99 -7.74
N GLY A 768 -11.88 34.42 -9.00
CA GLY A 768 -10.70 34.94 -9.70
C GLY A 768 -10.09 36.13 -8.96
N LYS A 769 -10.91 37.14 -8.62
CA LYS A 769 -10.51 38.31 -7.82
C LYS A 769 -10.04 37.94 -6.41
N PHE A 770 -10.70 36.97 -5.77
CA PHE A 770 -10.28 36.45 -4.47
C PHE A 770 -8.87 35.82 -4.52
N THR A 771 -8.63 34.93 -5.47
CA THR A 771 -7.31 34.30 -5.69
C THR A 771 -6.24 35.33 -6.04
N ASP A 772 -6.58 36.31 -6.88
CA ASP A 772 -5.69 37.42 -7.24
C ASP A 772 -5.26 38.26 -6.01
N LYS A 773 -6.19 38.55 -5.09
CA LYS A 773 -5.94 39.35 -3.89
C LYS A 773 -5.19 38.59 -2.79
N PHE A 774 -5.57 37.35 -2.47
CA PHE A 774 -5.03 36.63 -1.30
C PHE A 774 -3.93 35.62 -1.63
N LEU A 775 -3.91 35.02 -2.83
CA LEU A 775 -2.85 34.07 -3.23
C LEU A 775 -1.76 34.71 -4.07
N LEU A 776 -2.13 35.40 -5.16
CA LEU A 776 -1.16 36.08 -6.02
C LEU A 776 -0.68 37.42 -5.44
N GLN A 777 -1.44 37.99 -4.50
CA GLN A 777 -1.10 39.21 -3.78
C GLN A 777 -0.85 40.40 -4.72
N LYS A 778 -1.65 40.45 -5.81
CA LYS A 778 -1.68 41.59 -6.74
C LYS A 778 -2.04 42.85 -5.93
N VAL A 779 -1.25 43.89 -6.14
CA VAL A 779 -1.34 45.14 -5.38
C VAL A 779 -2.42 46.01 -6.02
N ASP A 780 -3.45 46.37 -5.24
CA ASP A 780 -4.33 47.49 -5.57
C ASP A 780 -3.47 48.77 -5.61
N VAL A 781 -3.56 49.58 -6.66
CA VAL A 781 -2.57 50.65 -6.98
C VAL A 781 -2.41 51.72 -5.88
N ASN A 782 -3.31 51.73 -4.89
CA ASN A 782 -3.35 52.68 -3.78
C ASN A 782 -2.75 52.12 -2.46
N ASP A 783 -2.35 50.84 -2.37
CA ASP A 783 -1.81 50.17 -1.16
C ASP A 783 -0.32 50.57 -0.91
N CYS A 784 0.11 51.80 -1.23
CA CYS A 784 1.53 52.15 -1.43
C CYS A 784 2.27 52.86 -0.27
N ASP A 785 1.59 53.47 0.69
CA ASP A 785 2.21 54.39 1.68
C ASP A 785 2.07 53.98 3.16
N ASP A 786 1.48 52.81 3.46
CA ASP A 786 1.27 52.31 4.82
C ASP A 786 2.39 51.35 5.32
N GLU A 787 2.61 51.29 6.64
CA GLU A 787 3.55 50.32 7.23
C GLU A 787 3.08 48.85 7.10
N ASP A 788 4.05 47.94 7.06
CA ASP A 788 3.86 46.48 7.01
C ASP A 788 2.96 46.02 8.18
N ASP A 789 1.91 45.24 7.85
CA ASP A 789 1.10 44.52 8.83
C ASP A 789 1.61 43.07 8.90
N TYR A 790 2.38 42.76 9.95
CA TYR A 790 3.07 41.47 10.07
C TYR A 790 2.11 40.31 10.40
N ILE A 791 0.92 40.60 10.95
CA ILE A 791 -0.14 39.59 11.16
C ILE A 791 -0.85 39.28 9.83
N ARG A 792 -1.16 40.31 9.00
CA ARG A 792 -1.64 40.13 7.61
C ARG A 792 -0.59 39.38 6.77
N ASN A 793 0.69 39.69 6.94
CA ASN A 793 1.78 38.98 6.26
C ASN A 793 1.90 37.52 6.72
N TYR A 794 1.81 37.22 8.02
CA TYR A 794 1.78 35.84 8.52
C TYR A 794 0.61 35.05 7.91
N ALA A 795 -0.59 35.63 7.92
CA ALA A 795 -1.81 35.03 7.37
C ALA A 795 -1.70 34.76 5.86
N LEU A 796 -1.20 35.73 5.08
CA LEU A 796 -0.96 35.57 3.63
C LEU A 796 0.12 34.51 3.34
N CYS A 797 1.15 34.40 4.19
CA CYS A 797 2.17 33.36 4.07
C CYS A 797 1.60 31.95 4.35
N CYS A 798 0.75 31.82 5.37
CA CYS A 798 -0.03 30.61 5.65
C CYS A 798 -0.89 30.21 4.45
N ILE A 799 -1.66 31.14 3.87
CA ILE A 799 -2.48 30.87 2.67
C ILE A 799 -1.60 30.38 1.51
N PHE A 800 -0.50 31.08 1.22
CA PHE A 800 0.39 30.71 0.11
C PHE A 800 0.98 29.30 0.26
N LEU A 801 1.56 28.98 1.42
CA LEU A 801 2.19 27.68 1.67
C LEU A 801 1.16 26.54 1.75
N ALA A 802 0.03 26.75 2.43
CA ALA A 802 -1.02 25.75 2.50
C ALA A 802 -1.67 25.49 1.12
N THR A 803 -1.85 26.53 0.31
CA THR A 803 -2.36 26.38 -1.07
C THR A 803 -1.40 25.58 -1.93
N LEU A 804 -0.08 25.76 -1.79
CA LEU A 804 0.89 24.93 -2.52
C LEU A 804 0.84 23.45 -2.09
N VAL A 805 0.70 23.16 -0.80
CA VAL A 805 0.46 21.76 -0.32
C VAL A 805 -0.84 21.20 -0.89
N MET A 806 -1.94 21.98 -0.92
CA MET A 806 -3.21 21.55 -1.49
C MET A 806 -3.13 21.32 -3.00
N GLN A 807 -2.44 22.19 -3.74
CA GLN A 807 -2.16 22.03 -5.17
C GLN A 807 -1.36 20.75 -5.43
N MET A 808 -0.34 20.45 -4.63
CA MET A 808 0.41 19.19 -4.74
C MET A 808 -0.49 17.97 -4.48
N LYS A 809 -1.34 17.98 -3.45
CA LYS A 809 -2.26 16.87 -3.16
C LYS A 809 -3.29 16.64 -4.28
N ASP A 810 -3.90 17.70 -4.78
CA ASP A 810 -4.89 17.64 -5.86
C ASP A 810 -4.24 17.19 -7.19
N THR A 811 -3.05 17.73 -7.50
CA THR A 811 -2.22 17.29 -8.64
C THR A 811 -1.87 15.81 -8.56
N ALA A 812 -1.48 15.32 -7.37
CA ALA A 812 -1.17 13.92 -7.14
C ALA A 812 -2.41 13.01 -7.25
N GLY A 813 -3.60 13.50 -6.86
CA GLY A 813 -4.88 12.78 -6.97
C GLY A 813 -5.36 12.58 -8.40
N GLU A 814 -5.24 13.61 -9.24
CA GLU A 814 -5.60 13.50 -10.67
C GLU A 814 -4.50 12.84 -11.52
N GLY A 815 -3.24 12.91 -11.09
CA GLY A 815 -2.09 12.44 -11.85
C GLY A 815 -1.64 13.43 -12.94
N ASP A 816 -1.76 14.73 -12.67
CA ASP A 816 -1.48 15.79 -13.65
C ASP A 816 0.02 16.15 -13.69
N GLY A 817 0.72 15.60 -14.69
CA GLY A 817 2.15 15.86 -14.91
C GLY A 817 2.48 17.32 -15.27
N ASN A 818 1.58 18.01 -15.98
CA ASN A 818 1.76 19.42 -16.34
C ASN A 818 1.63 20.32 -15.10
N ARG A 819 0.63 20.09 -14.26
CA ARG A 819 0.50 20.79 -12.96
C ARG A 819 1.64 20.44 -12.00
N ASN A 820 2.16 19.21 -12.05
CA ASN A 820 3.34 18.86 -11.25
C ASN A 820 4.57 19.67 -11.67
N LEU A 821 4.83 19.86 -12.97
CA LEU A 821 5.92 20.72 -13.45
C LEU A 821 5.76 22.18 -12.98
N ILE A 822 4.54 22.72 -13.01
CA ILE A 822 4.20 24.03 -12.44
C ILE A 822 4.52 24.08 -10.93
N ASN A 823 4.10 23.07 -10.17
CA ASN A 823 4.42 22.99 -8.74
C ASN A 823 5.95 22.92 -8.52
N GLN A 824 6.70 22.19 -9.35
CA GLN A 824 8.17 22.09 -9.26
C GLN A 824 8.87 23.43 -9.52
N LYS A 825 8.46 24.20 -10.55
CA LYS A 825 9.00 25.55 -10.83
C LYS A 825 8.74 26.54 -9.69
N LEU A 826 7.59 26.42 -9.01
CA LEU A 826 7.30 27.23 -7.82
C LEU A 826 8.10 26.76 -6.60
N LEU A 827 8.18 25.44 -6.37
CA LEU A 827 8.96 24.82 -5.29
C LEU A 827 10.46 25.15 -5.38
N LEU A 828 11.03 25.22 -6.58
CA LEU A 828 12.40 25.67 -6.79
C LEU A 828 12.65 27.04 -6.15
N SER A 829 11.77 28.00 -6.45
CA SER A 829 11.84 29.37 -5.92
C SER A 829 11.59 29.41 -4.40
N VAL A 830 10.63 28.62 -3.89
CA VAL A 830 10.31 28.53 -2.46
C VAL A 830 11.47 27.91 -1.67
N PHE A 831 11.99 26.76 -2.07
CA PHE A 831 13.13 26.13 -1.37
C PHE A 831 14.40 26.96 -1.44
N LYS A 832 14.66 27.66 -2.56
CA LYS A 832 15.85 28.53 -2.70
C LYS A 832 15.78 29.81 -1.84
N SER A 833 14.60 30.21 -1.38
CA SER A 833 14.41 31.36 -0.49
C SER A 833 14.95 31.14 0.94
N MET A 834 15.17 29.89 1.36
CA MET A 834 15.85 29.55 2.62
C MET A 834 17.05 28.64 2.37
N GLY A 835 18.26 29.10 2.70
CA GLY A 835 19.51 28.37 2.43
C GLY A 835 19.53 26.91 2.93
N ALA A 836 18.87 26.62 4.05
CA ALA A 836 18.74 25.26 4.61
C ALA A 836 18.05 24.24 3.69
N TYR A 837 17.22 24.69 2.74
CA TYR A 837 16.48 23.83 1.81
C TYR A 837 17.09 23.78 0.40
N SER A 838 18.29 24.36 0.20
CA SER A 838 18.96 24.44 -1.11
C SER A 838 19.15 23.08 -1.79
N LYS A 839 19.29 21.97 -1.05
CA LYS A 839 19.36 20.62 -1.65
C LYS A 839 18.06 20.24 -2.38
N TYR A 840 16.90 20.60 -1.83
CA TYR A 840 15.61 20.36 -2.48
C TYR A 840 15.39 21.33 -3.65
N ALA A 841 15.97 22.53 -3.60
CA ALA A 841 16.04 23.41 -4.76
C ALA A 841 16.87 22.78 -5.90
N ILE A 842 18.01 22.13 -5.61
CA ILE A 842 18.79 21.39 -6.62
C ILE A 842 17.94 20.29 -7.27
N GLU A 843 17.20 19.48 -6.50
CA GLU A 843 16.37 18.43 -7.10
C GLU A 843 15.23 18.98 -7.98
N MET A 844 14.60 20.09 -7.59
CA MET A 844 13.60 20.75 -8.45
C MET A 844 14.25 21.28 -9.73
N PHE A 845 15.41 21.94 -9.62
CA PHE A 845 16.18 22.44 -10.77
C PHE A 845 16.56 21.32 -11.75
N VAL A 846 17.11 20.20 -11.26
CA VAL A 846 17.47 19.06 -12.11
C VAL A 846 16.22 18.42 -12.74
N SER A 847 15.13 18.24 -11.99
CA SER A 847 13.88 17.69 -12.56
C SER A 847 13.27 18.60 -13.63
N ILE A 848 13.40 19.93 -13.51
CA ILE A 848 12.94 20.88 -14.53
C ILE A 848 13.89 20.84 -15.74
N ALA A 849 15.21 20.81 -15.54
CA ALA A 849 16.20 20.70 -16.62
C ALA A 849 16.01 19.40 -17.43
N GLN A 850 15.74 18.28 -16.75
CA GLN A 850 15.41 17.00 -17.36
C GLN A 850 14.14 17.10 -18.23
N ILE A 851 13.02 17.55 -17.67
CA ILE A 851 11.75 17.62 -18.42
C ILE A 851 11.83 18.63 -19.57
N GLU A 852 12.45 19.80 -19.37
CA GLU A 852 12.38 20.90 -20.35
C GLU A 852 13.49 20.88 -21.40
N CYS A 853 14.64 20.27 -21.13
CA CYS A 853 15.84 20.42 -21.96
C CYS A 853 16.61 19.12 -22.20
N LEU A 854 17.03 18.41 -21.14
CA LEU A 854 18.04 17.34 -21.21
C LEU A 854 17.49 16.01 -21.74
N LEU A 855 16.21 15.72 -21.55
CA LEU A 855 15.59 14.49 -22.03
C LEU A 855 15.06 14.61 -23.46
N THR A 856 14.95 13.45 -24.11
CA THR A 856 14.29 13.31 -25.42
C THR A 856 12.80 13.66 -25.31
N PRO A 857 12.10 14.05 -26.40
CA PRO A 857 10.66 14.31 -26.36
C PRO A 857 9.84 13.16 -25.76
N ARG A 858 10.17 11.90 -26.12
CA ARG A 858 9.56 10.70 -25.54
C ARG A 858 9.84 10.54 -24.04
N LEU A 859 11.10 10.63 -23.62
CA LEU A 859 11.48 10.47 -22.21
C LEU A 859 10.97 11.62 -21.34
N SER A 860 10.95 12.86 -21.83
CA SER A 860 10.35 14.04 -21.19
C SER A 860 8.91 13.74 -20.73
N GLU A 861 8.06 13.26 -21.63
CA GLU A 861 6.65 13.00 -21.29
C GLU A 861 6.50 11.77 -20.38
N GLN A 862 7.24 10.69 -20.61
CA GLN A 862 7.25 9.53 -19.70
C GLN A 862 7.69 9.93 -18.28
N PHE A 863 8.71 10.77 -18.15
CA PHE A 863 9.23 11.28 -16.88
C PHE A 863 8.25 12.23 -16.19
N LYS A 864 7.61 13.12 -16.95
CA LYS A 864 6.61 14.08 -16.46
C LYS A 864 5.36 13.38 -15.94
N TRP A 865 4.80 12.45 -16.70
CA TRP A 865 3.51 11.79 -16.41
C TRP A 865 3.59 10.47 -15.66
N GLY A 866 4.72 9.74 -15.70
CA GLY A 866 4.76 8.36 -15.20
C GLY A 866 4.42 8.22 -13.72
N PHE A 867 4.97 9.09 -12.88
CA PHE A 867 5.15 8.88 -11.43
C PHE A 867 3.91 9.19 -10.56
N PHE A 868 2.78 8.61 -10.96
CA PHE A 868 1.53 8.58 -10.20
C PHE A 868 0.97 7.15 -10.21
N VAL A 869 0.46 6.68 -9.07
CA VAL A 869 -0.03 5.31 -8.89
C VAL A 869 -1.50 5.31 -8.48
N ASN A 870 -2.36 4.67 -9.28
CA ASN A 870 -3.77 4.50 -8.94
C ASN A 870 -4.03 3.06 -8.48
N TRP A 871 -4.07 2.84 -7.16
CA TRP A 871 -4.13 1.49 -6.57
C TRP A 871 -5.49 0.80 -6.77
N ARG A 872 -6.58 1.56 -6.93
CA ARG A 872 -7.96 1.03 -6.93
C ARG A 872 -8.73 1.30 -8.23
N GLY A 873 -8.35 2.31 -9.01
CA GLY A 873 -9.10 2.82 -10.14
C GLY A 873 -10.16 3.88 -9.76
N GLY A 874 -10.52 4.70 -10.74
CA GLY A 874 -11.38 5.89 -10.64
C GLY A 874 -10.59 7.21 -10.66
N ALA A 875 -11.25 8.31 -11.03
CA ALA A 875 -10.70 9.67 -11.00
C ALA A 875 -10.36 10.12 -9.57
N GLY A 876 -9.44 11.08 -9.42
CA GLY A 876 -8.96 11.60 -8.14
C GLY A 876 -8.36 10.58 -7.16
N LYS A 877 -7.98 9.38 -7.61
CA LYS A 877 -7.50 8.25 -6.77
C LYS A 877 -6.07 7.82 -7.09
N ASN A 878 -5.33 8.65 -7.79
CA ASN A 878 -3.88 8.51 -7.87
C ASN A 878 -3.26 8.91 -6.52
N ILE A 879 -2.09 8.35 -6.23
CA ILE A 879 -1.19 8.77 -5.15
C ILE A 879 0.21 8.94 -5.72
N GLU A 880 1.07 9.62 -4.95
CA GLU A 880 2.49 9.75 -5.25
C GLU A 880 3.18 8.38 -5.32
N ASP A 881 4.10 8.21 -6.28
CA ASP A 881 4.74 6.92 -6.57
C ASP A 881 5.56 6.38 -5.37
N ASP A 882 6.24 7.27 -4.64
CA ASP A 882 6.99 6.95 -3.43
C ASP A 882 6.09 6.64 -2.22
N LEU A 883 4.88 7.20 -2.16
CA LEU A 883 3.88 6.80 -1.16
C LEU A 883 3.38 5.37 -1.43
N ALA A 884 3.26 4.97 -2.69
CA ALA A 884 2.99 3.57 -3.05
C ALA A 884 4.17 2.65 -2.68
N GLN A 885 5.42 3.11 -2.83
CA GLN A 885 6.61 2.36 -2.40
C GLN A 885 6.66 2.18 -0.87
N GLU A 886 6.40 3.22 -0.07
CA GLU A 886 6.31 3.10 1.40
C GLU A 886 5.16 2.17 1.82
N ILE A 887 4.01 2.20 1.15
CA ILE A 887 2.92 1.22 1.41
C ILE A 887 3.40 -0.22 1.12
N SER A 888 4.13 -0.46 0.03
CA SER A 888 4.73 -1.76 -0.29
C SER A 888 5.80 -2.18 0.75
N ASN A 889 6.63 -1.23 1.18
CA ASN A 889 7.66 -1.44 2.20
C ASN A 889 7.02 -1.78 3.56
N ARG A 890 5.97 -1.07 3.96
CA ARG A 890 5.19 -1.33 5.18
C ARG A 890 4.54 -2.72 5.18
N CYS A 891 3.90 -3.12 4.08
CA CYS A 891 3.26 -4.43 3.95
C CYS A 891 4.27 -5.58 3.98
N SER A 892 5.38 -5.46 3.25
CA SER A 892 6.45 -6.46 3.28
C SER A 892 7.15 -6.53 4.64
N LYS A 893 7.46 -5.38 5.28
CA LYS A 893 7.99 -5.31 6.66
C LYS A 893 7.04 -6.01 7.65
N HIS A 894 5.71 -5.87 7.50
CA HIS A 894 4.71 -6.55 8.35
C HIS A 894 4.80 -8.09 8.28
N ILE A 895 4.79 -8.67 7.09
CA ILE A 895 4.86 -10.13 6.89
C ILE A 895 6.23 -10.67 7.32
N VAL A 896 7.31 -9.92 7.06
CA VAL A 896 8.66 -10.34 7.48
C VAL A 896 8.82 -10.28 8.99
N GLN A 897 8.38 -9.22 9.68
CA GLN A 897 8.49 -9.11 11.15
C GLN A 897 7.89 -10.33 11.85
N ARG A 898 6.74 -10.82 11.36
CA ARG A 898 6.00 -12.01 11.82
C ARG A 898 6.78 -13.34 11.69
N GLN A 899 7.90 -13.41 10.94
CA GLN A 899 8.74 -14.63 10.82
C GLN A 899 9.52 -15.02 12.09
N GLY A 900 9.53 -14.18 13.14
CA GLY A 900 10.29 -14.45 14.37
C GLY A 900 11.79 -14.12 14.27
N PRO A 901 12.67 -14.75 15.06
CA PRO A 901 14.10 -14.37 15.13
C PRO A 901 14.96 -14.93 13.98
N ASN A 902 14.58 -16.06 13.39
CA ASN A 902 15.39 -16.77 12.39
C ASN A 902 15.15 -16.22 10.97
N LYS A 903 15.31 -14.91 10.79
CA LYS A 903 15.23 -14.26 9.47
C LYS A 903 16.56 -14.43 8.74
N SER A 904 16.50 -14.71 7.43
CA SER A 904 17.67 -14.67 6.55
C SER A 904 17.32 -13.89 5.28
N LEU A 905 18.31 -13.34 4.58
CA LEU A 905 18.08 -12.60 3.33
C LEU A 905 17.21 -13.39 2.34
N ASN A 906 17.46 -14.70 2.22
CA ASN A 906 16.69 -15.62 1.38
C ASN A 906 15.25 -15.89 1.87
N SER A 907 14.93 -15.70 3.16
CA SER A 907 13.56 -15.75 3.69
C SER A 907 12.83 -14.41 3.54
N ILE A 908 13.56 -13.30 3.62
CA ILE A 908 13.08 -11.93 3.39
C ILE A 908 12.70 -11.75 1.91
N SER A 909 13.68 -11.85 1.01
CA SER A 909 13.49 -11.59 -0.42
C SER A 909 12.37 -12.45 -1.04
N LYS A 910 12.28 -13.75 -0.66
CA LYS A 910 11.20 -14.66 -1.09
C LYS A 910 9.80 -14.18 -0.68
N VAL A 911 9.66 -13.66 0.54
CA VAL A 911 8.36 -13.16 1.02
C VAL A 911 8.01 -11.84 0.36
N CYS A 912 8.99 -10.96 0.13
CA CYS A 912 8.75 -9.66 -0.51
C CYS A 912 8.32 -9.81 -1.97
N LYS A 913 8.97 -10.68 -2.76
CA LYS A 913 8.48 -11.04 -4.12
C LYS A 913 7.02 -11.54 -4.10
N ALA A 914 6.67 -12.33 -3.09
CA ALA A 914 5.34 -12.93 -2.96
C ALA A 914 4.26 -11.96 -2.42
N THR A 915 4.63 -10.79 -1.86
CA THR A 915 3.69 -9.90 -1.15
C THR A 915 2.50 -9.47 -2.01
N THR A 916 2.73 -9.07 -3.26
CA THR A 916 1.66 -8.65 -4.18
C THR A 916 0.71 -9.80 -4.53
N GLY A 917 1.24 -11.03 -4.69
CA GLY A 917 0.44 -12.23 -4.93
C GLY A 917 -0.36 -12.67 -3.70
N ILE A 918 0.23 -12.54 -2.50
CA ILE A 918 -0.46 -12.73 -1.23
C ILE A 918 -1.67 -11.79 -1.14
N HIS A 919 -1.47 -10.49 -1.41
CA HIS A 919 -2.54 -9.51 -1.35
C HIS A 919 -3.68 -9.79 -2.33
N GLN A 920 -3.38 -10.11 -3.59
CA GLN A 920 -4.41 -10.35 -4.60
C GLN A 920 -5.27 -11.59 -4.28
N ILE A 921 -4.65 -12.66 -3.78
CA ILE A 921 -5.36 -13.88 -3.34
C ILE A 921 -6.19 -13.61 -2.07
N VAL A 922 -5.73 -12.76 -1.15
CA VAL A 922 -6.53 -12.30 0.01
C VAL A 922 -7.73 -11.47 -0.44
N GLU A 923 -7.56 -10.48 -1.32
CA GLU A 923 -8.65 -9.66 -1.85
C GLU A 923 -9.72 -10.50 -2.57
N GLN A 924 -9.29 -11.49 -3.37
CA GLN A 924 -10.19 -12.42 -4.05
C GLN A 924 -10.90 -13.36 -3.07
N PHE A 925 -10.20 -13.88 -2.06
CA PHE A 925 -10.81 -14.72 -1.03
C PHE A 925 -11.91 -13.96 -0.29
N ASP A 926 -11.61 -12.78 0.25
CA ASP A 926 -12.54 -11.92 0.99
C ASP A 926 -13.81 -11.66 0.17
N SER A 927 -13.63 -11.29 -1.10
CA SER A 927 -14.72 -11.08 -2.07
C SER A 927 -15.59 -12.33 -2.24
N SER A 928 -14.99 -13.52 -2.40
CA SER A 928 -15.72 -14.78 -2.63
C SER A 928 -16.60 -15.24 -1.46
N VAL A 929 -16.23 -14.89 -0.22
CA VAL A 929 -16.96 -15.23 1.01
C VAL A 929 -17.86 -14.09 1.52
N GLY A 930 -17.80 -12.91 0.92
CA GLY A 930 -18.54 -11.73 1.39
C GLY A 930 -17.94 -11.07 2.64
N ILE A 931 -16.64 -11.27 2.91
CA ILE A 931 -15.93 -10.44 3.88
C ILE A 931 -15.77 -9.05 3.25
N HIS A 932 -16.65 -8.14 3.63
CA HIS A 932 -16.38 -6.72 3.45
C HIS A 932 -15.12 -6.39 4.24
N LYS A 933 -14.08 -5.87 3.58
CA LYS A 933 -12.90 -5.32 4.25
C LYS A 933 -13.38 -4.35 5.32
N THR A 934 -13.09 -4.63 6.59
CA THR A 934 -13.30 -3.68 7.69
C THR A 934 -12.67 -2.36 7.27
N SER A 935 -13.46 -1.30 7.14
CA SER A 935 -12.97 -0.06 6.58
C SER A 935 -12.03 0.62 7.58
N VAL A 936 -10.76 0.27 7.51
CA VAL A 936 -9.65 1.10 7.99
C VAL A 936 -9.33 2.16 6.94
N GLN A 937 -10.38 2.80 6.40
CA GLN A 937 -10.35 4.26 6.42
C GLN A 937 -10.07 4.62 7.87
N HIS A 938 -8.96 5.32 8.10
CA HIS A 938 -8.78 6.02 9.37
C HIS A 938 -10.05 6.86 9.54
N THR A 939 -10.75 6.72 10.67
CA THR A 939 -11.97 7.48 10.92
C THR A 939 -11.57 8.92 11.11
N MET A 940 -11.49 9.64 9.99
CA MET A 940 -11.21 11.07 9.90
C MET A 940 -12.32 11.79 10.66
N CYS A 941 -12.08 11.99 11.95
CA CYS A 941 -12.97 12.74 12.81
C CYS A 941 -13.09 14.13 12.21
N ASN A 942 -14.33 14.54 11.92
CA ASN A 942 -14.61 15.64 11.00
C ASN A 942 -13.90 16.93 11.45
N SER A 943 -12.83 17.32 10.76
CA SER A 943 -12.01 18.47 11.12
C SER A 943 -12.75 19.79 10.95
N LEU A 944 -13.91 19.80 10.28
CA LEU A 944 -14.75 20.98 10.10
C LEU A 944 -15.17 21.63 11.43
N ASN A 945 -15.28 20.89 12.53
CA ASN A 945 -15.59 21.48 13.84
C ASN A 945 -14.39 22.27 14.39
N ASP A 946 -13.22 21.62 14.51
CA ASP A 946 -11.94 22.28 14.86
C ASP A 946 -11.68 23.49 13.93
N GLU A 947 -11.88 23.32 12.63
CA GLU A 947 -11.63 24.37 11.62
C GLU A 947 -12.60 25.54 11.74
N LYS A 948 -13.87 25.31 12.12
CA LYS A 948 -14.82 26.41 12.43
C LYS A 948 -14.42 27.15 13.70
N GLU A 949 -13.95 26.46 14.74
CA GLU A 949 -13.40 27.11 15.93
C GLU A 949 -12.09 27.88 15.63
N MET A 950 -11.24 27.38 14.72
CA MET A 950 -10.07 28.13 14.23
C MET A 950 -10.49 29.41 13.48
N VAL A 951 -11.53 29.36 12.64
CA VAL A 951 -12.08 30.58 12.00
C VAL A 951 -12.58 31.56 13.05
N ASN A 952 -13.26 31.10 14.10
CA ASN A 952 -13.70 31.97 15.18
C ASN A 952 -12.51 32.64 15.90
N ASP A 953 -11.42 31.92 16.21
CA ASP A 953 -10.20 32.51 16.77
C ASP A 953 -9.60 33.57 15.83
N LEU A 954 -9.60 33.31 14.51
CA LEU A 954 -9.07 34.23 13.50
C LEU A 954 -9.97 35.46 13.26
N LEU A 955 -11.29 35.36 13.44
CA LEU A 955 -12.19 36.51 13.39
C LEU A 955 -11.92 37.50 14.53
N HIS A 956 -11.61 37.00 15.73
CA HIS A 956 -11.17 37.85 16.85
C HIS A 956 -9.80 38.50 16.61
N LEU A 957 -8.88 37.82 15.91
CA LEU A 957 -7.59 38.37 15.49
C LEU A 957 -7.71 39.39 14.34
N ASN A 958 -8.74 39.24 13.50
CA ASN A 958 -9.02 40.02 12.28
C ASN A 958 -7.77 40.29 11.40
N PRO A 959 -7.11 39.24 10.87
CA PRO A 959 -5.82 39.36 10.18
C PRO A 959 -5.88 39.98 8.77
N PHE A 960 -7.08 40.31 8.27
CA PHE A 960 -7.27 40.84 6.90
C PHE A 960 -7.82 42.26 6.84
N ASN A 961 -8.35 42.81 7.95
CA ASN A 961 -8.40 44.26 8.12
C ASN A 961 -6.98 44.74 8.45
N HIS A 962 -6.39 45.63 7.64
CA HIS A 962 -5.02 46.09 7.84
C HIS A 962 -4.90 46.97 9.09
N VAL A 963 -3.80 46.78 9.82
CA VAL A 963 -3.38 47.65 10.92
C VAL A 963 -1.87 47.86 10.80
N PRO A 964 -1.37 49.09 10.62
CA PRO A 964 0.06 49.36 10.49
C PRO A 964 0.87 48.81 11.68
N GLY A 965 2.03 48.20 11.41
CA GLY A 965 3.02 47.81 12.41
C GLY A 965 2.65 46.67 13.37
N ARG A 966 1.40 46.16 13.38
CA ARG A 966 1.03 45.05 14.27
C ARG A 966 1.82 43.78 13.91
N SER A 967 2.22 43.02 14.92
CA SER A 967 2.95 41.76 14.76
C SER A 967 2.57 40.74 15.84
N HIS A 968 2.93 39.49 15.61
CA HIS A 968 3.11 38.53 16.69
C HIS A 968 4.55 38.70 17.22
N ASP A 969 4.78 38.71 18.54
CA ASP A 969 6.12 38.95 19.10
C ASP A 969 7.18 37.94 18.60
N SER A 970 6.75 36.73 18.20
CA SER A 970 7.62 35.71 17.63
C SER A 970 7.92 35.93 16.15
N PHE A 971 7.14 36.75 15.44
CA PHE A 971 7.21 36.99 13.98
C PHE A 971 7.15 38.50 13.67
N PRO A 972 8.11 39.31 14.16
CA PRO A 972 8.06 40.77 14.05
C PRO A 972 8.35 41.31 12.64
N ASP A 973 8.89 40.50 11.74
CA ASP A 973 9.44 40.90 10.44
C ASP A 973 8.95 40.04 9.26
N ILE A 974 7.95 39.16 9.50
CA ILE A 974 7.50 38.15 8.53
C ILE A 974 6.89 38.78 7.28
N LYS A 975 7.27 38.29 6.10
CA LYS A 975 6.77 38.78 4.80
C LYS A 975 5.69 37.86 4.23
N ARG A 976 4.71 38.47 3.55
CA ARG A 976 3.51 37.84 2.95
C ARG A 976 3.71 36.61 2.05
N SER A 977 4.93 36.31 1.61
CA SER A 977 5.24 35.09 0.84
C SER A 977 6.71 34.71 1.01
N PRO A 978 7.07 33.40 1.02
CA PRO A 978 8.44 32.92 0.90
C PRO A 978 9.23 33.59 -0.24
N LEU A 979 8.56 33.89 -1.36
CA LEU A 979 9.18 34.50 -2.54
C LEU A 979 9.74 35.91 -2.25
N ARG A 980 9.30 36.59 -1.19
CA ARG A 980 9.84 37.90 -0.76
C ARG A 980 11.21 37.81 -0.07
N TYR A 981 11.67 36.61 0.27
CA TYR A 981 13.02 36.34 0.80
C TYR A 981 14.01 35.88 -0.29
N LEU A 982 13.54 35.64 -1.51
CA LEU A 982 14.38 35.20 -2.61
C LEU A 982 15.14 36.39 -3.22
N ASN A 983 16.45 36.49 -2.98
CA ASN A 983 17.29 37.40 -3.75
C ASN A 983 17.36 36.92 -5.21
N ILE A 984 16.76 37.70 -6.11
CA ILE A 984 16.65 37.41 -7.54
C ILE A 984 18.03 37.39 -8.23
N VAL A 985 18.98 38.22 -7.78
CA VAL A 985 20.35 38.24 -8.32
C VAL A 985 21.08 36.95 -7.97
N ASP A 986 21.11 36.58 -6.68
CA ASP A 986 21.72 35.33 -6.21
C ASP A 986 21.05 34.11 -6.85
N TYR A 987 19.73 34.15 -7.08
CA TYR A 987 18.99 33.08 -7.74
C TYR A 987 19.42 32.90 -9.20
N HIS A 988 19.53 33.98 -9.98
CA HIS A 988 19.99 33.89 -11.37
C HIS A 988 21.49 33.56 -11.50
N GLN A 989 22.32 33.92 -10.52
CA GLN A 989 23.72 33.45 -10.42
C GLN A 989 23.78 31.96 -10.07
N TRP A 990 22.99 31.51 -9.10
CA TRP A 990 22.88 30.11 -8.68
C TRP A 990 22.39 29.20 -9.82
N LEU A 991 21.37 29.65 -10.58
CA LEU A 991 20.92 28.98 -11.81
C LEU A 991 22.06 28.88 -12.84
N ALA A 992 22.78 29.97 -13.11
CA ALA A 992 23.89 29.97 -14.07
C ALA A 992 25.01 29.01 -13.65
N LYS A 993 25.34 28.94 -12.35
CA LYS A 993 26.32 27.99 -11.80
C LYS A 993 25.92 26.54 -12.04
N HIS A 994 24.70 26.16 -11.64
CA HIS A 994 24.25 24.77 -11.78
C HIS A 994 23.89 24.37 -13.22
N MET A 995 23.53 25.32 -14.08
CA MET A 995 23.47 25.09 -15.53
C MET A 995 24.87 24.83 -16.10
N GLY A 996 25.88 25.59 -15.66
CA GLY A 996 27.28 25.35 -16.03
C GLY A 996 27.74 23.94 -15.63
N GLU A 997 27.45 23.53 -14.40
CA GLU A 997 27.74 22.16 -13.91
C GLU A 997 27.03 21.08 -14.73
N LEU A 998 25.75 21.23 -15.06
CA LEU A 998 25.03 20.26 -15.92
C LEU A 998 25.47 20.27 -17.39
N SER A 999 26.52 21.03 -17.74
CA SER A 999 26.94 21.28 -19.12
C SER A 999 28.40 20.89 -19.41
N THR A 1000 29.07 20.32 -18.41
CA THR A 1000 30.41 19.74 -18.47
C THR A 1000 30.33 18.23 -18.34
#